data_AF-A0A255G0E8-F1
#
_entry.id   AF-A0A255G0E8-F1
#
_cell.length_a   1.000
_cell.length_b   1.000
_cell.length_c   1.000
_cell.angle_alpha   90.00
_cell.angle_beta   90.00
_cell.angle_gamma   90.00
#
_symmetry.space_group_name_H-M   'P 1'
#
loop_
_entity.id
_entity.type
_entity.pdbx_description
1 polymer ?
#
loop_
_entity_poly.entity_id
_entity_poly.type
_entity_poly.pdbx_seq_one_letter_code
_entity_poly.pdbx_strand_id
1 'polypeptide(L)'
;MARIVTISSSPSVASRTDILLAHVQAIIEAAGHTVVPVVVRDLPARPLVLAEAGDPEIAAAVAAIADADAVVVTSPVYKAAYSGLLKAFLDLLPQTALVGKQVLPLVTGGSPAHVLVVDYALRPVLESLGADHISSGRFVLARAIVKAEQEQRGHLEEGAAAEVDAVTGAFLDRLHAQLAWRSRGERAGGEVVPQPEVAPRRTPSVVFVGGGPRTLGVLERMGASLGDDAQLQVHIVDPHRPGTGRIWRGDQSRLLWMNSHAADITVFTDESVDCAGPVRSGPSLGEWITGAGRPVLVDQGWLAPDDEPDPQAFLPRAVLGEYLGWAWDRIRGQLPPGVEVILHADRAVDVIDQAGRQVVVLAGGERLLADATVLAQGHLDQLLTDDQRELVDKARQQDLTYIPPGYTADLDLSALQPGEPVIVRGMGLAFIDLAVLLAGGRGGSFVEENGELTYRPSGLEPILYAGSRRGVPYHAKLGYAIADGPAPLRHLSLDRLGESGQLDFDSQVWPLIETELADAHYRRLFTAHPERTRGAWADLEQALKSHRATDSRVTALVDERVPDPRDRFDLAAIDRPLTTDRVPAAGAESAVVAHITDDLARRRDRAYSPDRAVFDAFVSIHGFLSGLLAEGRLAVGDRITRVEDGWRGLFSFVCSGPPPRRLAELLALHRAGVVHFLGPELSVELAGDHFVARSQGHETGVRTRALVDAFLARVDINETADPAIRSLLARGQLATERIPGPDGGRLPGGLLRTDREARALRRDGSVHPNRYLVGPSVSGSAGAGGLARPGFNAPAFRQNDRLARTLLGGLGLGTVPDRRTTSITPEAAA
;
A
#
# COMPACT_ATOMS: atom_id res chain seq x y z
N MET A 1 15.04 15.86 43.66
CA MET A 1 13.63 16.18 43.96
C MET A 1 13.12 16.97 42.77
N ALA A 2 12.04 16.51 42.11
CA ALA A 2 11.49 17.15 40.92
C ALA A 2 10.34 18.10 41.28
N ARG A 3 10.13 19.15 40.49
CA ARG A 3 8.97 20.06 40.61
C ARG A 3 7.90 19.63 39.61
N ILE A 4 6.77 19.11 40.09
CA ILE A 4 5.68 18.61 39.26
C ILE A 4 4.47 19.52 39.38
N VAL A 5 4.04 20.12 38.27
CA VAL A 5 2.82 20.93 38.24
C VAL A 5 1.62 20.05 37.98
N THR A 6 0.55 20.23 38.74
CA THR A 6 -0.71 19.49 38.56
C THR A 6 -1.83 20.45 38.19
N ILE A 7 -2.52 20.21 37.08
CA ILE A 7 -3.59 21.06 36.58
C ILE A 7 -4.96 20.44 36.93
N SER A 8 -5.72 21.13 37.79
CA SER A 8 -7.15 20.85 38.02
C SER A 8 -7.99 21.75 37.12
N SER A 9 -8.85 21.14 36.29
CA SER A 9 -9.63 21.85 35.27
C SER A 9 -11.14 21.56 35.31
N SER A 10 -11.65 21.06 36.43
CA SER A 10 -13.09 20.91 36.62
C SER A 10 -13.73 22.26 36.96
N PRO A 11 -14.79 22.68 36.24
CA PRO A 11 -15.55 23.86 36.61
C PRO A 11 -16.40 23.66 37.88
N SER A 12 -16.59 22.41 38.34
CA SER A 12 -17.35 22.11 39.55
C SER A 12 -16.45 22.11 40.80
N VAL A 13 -16.89 22.79 41.85
CA VAL A 13 -16.26 22.79 43.18
C VAL A 13 -16.20 21.37 43.77
N ALA A 14 -17.24 20.55 43.57
CA ALA A 14 -17.26 19.15 43.99
C ALA A 14 -16.89 18.22 42.82
N SER A 15 -15.61 18.13 42.48
CA SER A 15 -15.10 17.44 41.30
C SER A 15 -14.61 16.01 41.60
N ARG A 16 -15.04 15.03 40.79
CA ARG A 16 -14.42 13.69 40.79
C ARG A 16 -13.02 13.71 40.18
N THR A 17 -12.79 14.62 39.24
CA THR A 17 -11.47 14.86 38.66
C THR A 17 -10.47 15.35 39.71
N ASP A 18 -10.94 16.16 40.67
CA ASP A 18 -10.08 16.67 41.75
C ASP A 18 -9.77 15.57 42.77
N ILE A 19 -10.70 14.66 43.04
CA ILE A 19 -10.44 13.45 43.87
C ILE A 19 -9.41 12.55 43.19
N LEU A 20 -9.52 12.33 41.87
CA LEU A 20 -8.52 11.60 41.08
C LEU A 20 -7.15 12.28 41.16
N LEU A 21 -7.11 13.61 41.01
CA LEU A 21 -5.86 14.37 41.07
C LEU A 21 -5.23 14.32 42.46
N ALA A 22 -6.02 14.42 43.53
CA ALA A 22 -5.53 14.32 44.91
C ALA A 22 -4.87 12.95 45.20
N HIS A 23 -5.44 11.86 44.66
CA HIS A 23 -4.83 10.53 44.75
C HIS A 23 -3.45 10.49 44.08
N VAL A 24 -3.33 11.05 42.88
CA VAL A 24 -2.06 11.13 42.13
C VAL A 24 -1.05 12.04 42.82
N GLN A 25 -1.50 13.16 43.39
CA GLN A 25 -0.66 14.07 44.18
C GLN A 25 -0.04 13.35 45.39
N ALA A 26 -0.83 12.56 46.13
CA ALA A 26 -0.33 11.78 47.26
C ALA A 26 0.77 10.78 46.85
N ILE A 27 0.64 10.14 45.69
CA ILE A 27 1.68 9.23 45.15
C ILE A 27 2.95 10.01 44.80
N ILE A 28 2.81 11.16 44.16
CA ILE A 28 3.94 12.02 43.77
C ILE A 28 4.69 12.55 45.01
N GLU A 29 3.96 12.97 46.04
CA GLU A 29 4.54 13.43 47.31
C GLU A 29 5.22 12.29 48.06
N ALA A 30 4.60 11.10 48.11
CA ALA A 30 5.20 9.90 48.68
C ALA A 30 6.48 9.46 47.96
N ALA A 31 6.59 9.74 46.66
CA ALA A 31 7.81 9.54 45.87
C ALA A 31 8.88 10.64 46.09
N GLY A 32 8.65 11.60 46.99
CA GLY A 32 9.62 12.63 47.37
C GLY A 32 9.77 13.75 46.33
N HIS A 33 8.69 14.11 45.64
CA HIS A 33 8.66 15.24 44.69
C HIS A 33 7.79 16.39 45.20
N THR A 34 8.05 17.59 44.69
CA THR A 34 7.28 18.79 45.04
C THR A 34 6.10 18.92 44.08
N VAL A 35 4.88 18.92 44.61
CA VAL A 35 3.66 19.22 43.84
C VAL A 35 3.38 20.73 43.85
N VAL A 36 3.10 21.29 42.67
CA VAL A 36 2.67 22.68 42.51
C VAL A 36 1.29 22.69 41.85
N PRO A 37 0.21 22.93 42.62
CA PRO A 37 -1.15 22.89 42.08
C PRO A 37 -1.48 24.16 41.30
N VAL A 38 -2.07 23.97 40.11
CA VAL A 38 -2.74 25.01 39.32
C VAL A 38 -4.22 24.63 39.23
N VAL A 39 -5.07 25.34 39.96
CA VAL A 39 -6.52 25.14 39.94
C VAL A 39 -7.14 26.18 39.01
N VAL A 40 -7.45 25.77 37.78
CA VAL A 40 -7.82 26.70 36.70
C VAL A 40 -9.12 27.46 37.02
N ARG A 41 -10.03 26.85 37.77
CA ARG A 41 -11.29 27.48 38.21
C ARG A 41 -11.08 28.70 39.11
N ASP A 42 -9.97 28.72 39.84
CA ASP A 42 -9.67 29.76 40.83
C ASP A 42 -8.88 30.92 40.21
N LEU A 43 -8.46 30.80 38.94
CA LEU A 43 -7.83 31.88 38.18
C LEU A 43 -8.85 32.96 37.79
N PRO A 44 -8.43 34.23 37.63
CA PRO A 44 -9.34 35.33 37.33
C PRO A 44 -10.01 35.11 35.95
N ALA A 45 -11.34 35.02 35.98
CA ALA A 45 -12.13 34.56 34.83
C ALA A 45 -12.00 35.46 33.58
N ARG A 46 -11.88 36.78 33.78
CA ARG A 46 -11.76 37.73 32.66
C ARG A 46 -10.42 37.55 31.91
N PRO A 47 -9.25 37.63 32.57
CA PRO A 47 -7.96 37.34 31.94
C PRO A 47 -7.89 35.97 31.28
N LEU A 48 -8.47 34.95 31.92
CA LEU A 48 -8.49 33.58 31.39
C LEU A 48 -9.24 33.45 30.05
N VAL A 49 -10.41 34.10 29.93
CA VAL A 49 -11.23 34.04 28.70
C VAL A 49 -10.70 34.95 27.60
N LEU A 50 -10.07 36.08 27.96
CA LEU A 50 -9.52 37.05 27.02
C LEU A 50 -8.07 36.73 26.58
N ALA A 51 -7.49 35.62 27.06
CA ALA A 51 -6.11 35.23 26.82
C ALA A 51 -5.08 36.31 27.25
N GLU A 52 -5.35 37.00 28.36
CA GLU A 52 -4.47 38.07 28.90
C GLU A 52 -3.33 37.46 29.75
N ALA A 53 -2.30 36.91 29.09
CA ALA A 53 -1.16 36.26 29.76
C ALA A 53 -0.34 37.16 30.71
N GLY A 54 -0.54 38.48 30.64
CA GLY A 54 0.13 39.47 31.49
C GLY A 54 -0.54 39.73 32.84
N ASP A 55 -1.74 39.19 33.09
CA ASP A 55 -2.37 39.27 34.42
C ASP A 55 -1.48 38.56 35.47
N PRO A 56 -1.27 39.14 36.68
CA PRO A 56 -0.33 38.59 37.65
C PRO A 56 -0.60 37.14 38.06
N GLU A 57 -1.87 36.74 38.20
CA GLU A 57 -2.24 35.39 38.61
C GLU A 57 -2.10 34.40 37.45
N ILE A 58 -2.45 34.82 36.24
CA ILE A 58 -2.23 34.04 35.01
C ILE A 58 -0.73 33.84 34.76
N ALA A 59 0.05 34.92 34.81
CA ALA A 59 1.49 34.90 34.59
C ALA A 59 2.20 33.98 35.61
N ALA A 60 1.76 33.99 36.87
CA ALA A 60 2.26 33.08 37.90
C ALA A 60 1.96 31.60 37.57
N ALA A 61 0.75 31.29 37.09
CA ALA A 61 0.38 29.94 36.68
C ALA A 61 1.17 29.46 35.44
N VAL A 62 1.37 30.32 34.44
CA VAL A 62 2.19 30.03 33.26
C VAL A 62 3.66 29.83 33.64
N ALA A 63 4.21 30.67 34.51
CA ALA A 63 5.57 30.54 35.02
C ALA A 63 5.77 29.22 35.79
N ALA A 64 4.77 28.79 36.57
CA ALA A 64 4.81 27.50 37.24
C ALA A 64 5.00 26.34 36.25
N ILE A 65 4.28 26.35 35.11
CA ILE A 65 4.43 25.36 34.04
C ILE A 65 5.84 25.43 33.43
N ALA A 66 6.34 26.63 33.16
CA ALA A 66 7.68 26.83 32.61
C ALA A 66 8.78 26.24 33.52
N ASP A 67 8.65 26.41 34.83
CA ASP A 67 9.60 25.92 35.85
C ASP A 67 9.43 24.43 36.21
N ALA A 68 8.41 23.75 35.65
CA ALA A 68 8.12 22.36 35.99
C ALA A 68 9.08 21.37 35.31
N ASP A 69 9.49 20.33 36.03
CA ASP A 69 10.15 19.15 35.43
C ASP A 69 9.15 18.23 34.74
N ALA A 70 7.91 18.20 35.25
CA ALA A 70 6.83 17.38 34.74
C ALA A 70 5.46 18.02 35.02
N VAL A 71 4.45 17.64 34.24
CA VAL A 71 3.08 18.18 34.33
C VAL A 71 2.05 17.06 34.36
N VAL A 72 1.16 17.04 35.34
CA VAL A 72 -0.03 16.18 35.36
C VAL A 72 -1.22 17.03 34.93
N VAL A 73 -1.90 16.62 33.86
CA VAL A 73 -3.04 17.36 33.30
C VAL A 73 -4.30 16.54 33.52
N THR A 74 -5.26 17.10 34.26
CA THR A 74 -6.54 16.43 34.50
C THR A 74 -7.71 17.14 33.84
N SER A 75 -8.72 16.40 33.36
CA SER A 75 -9.96 16.97 32.85
C SER A 75 -11.18 16.06 33.04
N PRO A 76 -12.37 16.60 33.38
CA PRO A 76 -13.61 15.90 33.12
C PRO A 76 -13.93 15.90 31.62
N VAL A 77 -14.71 14.91 31.16
CA VAL A 77 -15.27 14.91 29.81
C VAL A 77 -16.46 15.86 29.72
N TYR A 78 -16.37 16.86 28.85
CA TYR A 78 -17.48 17.73 28.45
C TYR A 78 -17.62 17.67 26.93
N LYS A 79 -18.82 17.35 26.43
CA LYS A 79 -19.14 17.25 24.99
C LYS A 79 -18.11 16.39 24.20
N ALA A 80 -17.81 15.21 24.74
CA ALA A 80 -16.87 14.25 24.17
C ALA A 80 -15.40 14.74 24.01
N ALA A 81 -15.00 15.77 24.77
CA ALA A 81 -13.63 16.28 24.83
C ALA A 81 -13.24 16.68 26.27
N TYR A 82 -12.05 17.24 26.45
CA TYR A 82 -11.65 17.91 27.70
C TYR A 82 -12.52 19.15 27.99
N SER A 83 -12.46 19.71 29.19
CA SER A 83 -13.25 20.87 29.58
C SER A 83 -12.81 22.11 28.83
N GLY A 84 -13.76 22.98 28.47
CA GLY A 84 -13.43 24.31 27.91
C GLY A 84 -12.59 25.15 28.87
N LEU A 85 -12.74 24.91 30.18
CA LEU A 85 -11.92 25.53 31.21
C LEU A 85 -10.43 25.12 31.10
N LEU A 86 -10.14 23.83 30.88
CA LEU A 86 -8.77 23.40 30.60
C LEU A 86 -8.23 24.09 29.35
N LYS A 87 -9.03 24.13 28.28
CA LYS A 87 -8.59 24.68 27.00
C LYS A 87 -8.27 26.17 27.09
N ALA A 88 -9.10 26.94 27.77
CA ALA A 88 -8.86 28.38 27.99
C ALA A 88 -7.51 28.63 28.69
N PHE A 89 -7.13 27.76 29.63
CA PHE A 89 -5.82 27.84 30.27
C PHE A 89 -4.68 27.39 29.35
N LEU A 90 -4.85 26.29 28.62
CA LEU A 90 -3.83 25.81 27.67
C LEU A 90 -3.54 26.82 26.56
N ASP A 91 -4.53 27.64 26.16
CA ASP A 91 -4.38 28.70 25.15
C ASP A 91 -3.51 29.89 25.59
N LEU A 92 -3.26 30.02 26.89
CA LEU A 92 -2.35 31.02 27.44
C LEU A 92 -0.89 30.56 27.45
N LEU A 93 -0.62 29.28 27.20
CA LEU A 93 0.72 28.72 27.23
C LEU A 93 1.44 28.93 25.90
N PRO A 94 2.76 29.25 25.90
CA PRO A 94 3.54 29.30 24.68
C PRO A 94 3.62 27.91 24.01
N GLN A 95 3.84 27.85 22.70
CA GLN A 95 3.94 26.59 21.94
C GLN A 95 5.07 25.66 22.40
N THR A 96 6.02 26.15 23.17
CA THR A 96 7.13 25.38 23.74
C THR A 96 6.95 25.05 25.22
N ALA A 97 5.78 25.31 25.80
CA ALA A 97 5.55 25.25 27.24
C ALA A 97 5.84 23.87 27.86
N LEU A 98 5.70 22.78 27.08
CA LEU A 98 5.86 21.42 27.56
C LEU A 98 7.12 20.71 27.03
N VAL A 99 8.00 21.43 26.31
CA VAL A 99 9.24 20.86 25.75
C VAL A 99 10.13 20.29 26.86
N GLY A 100 10.53 19.04 26.67
CA GLY A 100 11.42 18.32 27.60
C GLY A 100 10.81 18.04 28.97
N LYS A 101 9.49 18.14 29.14
CA LYS A 101 8.77 17.80 30.39
C LYS A 101 8.07 16.45 30.25
N GLN A 102 8.04 15.64 31.31
CA GLN A 102 7.15 14.47 31.33
C GLN A 102 5.71 14.94 31.54
N VAL A 103 4.76 14.43 30.75
CA VAL A 103 3.36 14.84 30.84
C VAL A 103 2.45 13.63 31.10
N LEU A 104 1.60 13.70 32.12
CA LEU A 104 0.62 12.66 32.46
C LEU A 104 -0.82 13.17 32.27
N PRO A 105 -1.52 12.76 31.19
CA PRO A 105 -2.92 13.14 30.99
C PRO A 105 -3.87 12.17 31.70
N LEU A 106 -4.82 12.70 32.47
CA LEU A 106 -5.85 11.92 33.18
C LEU A 106 -7.24 12.50 32.91
N VAL A 107 -8.20 11.66 32.58
CA VAL A 107 -9.55 12.10 32.19
C VAL A 107 -10.59 11.36 33.01
N THR A 108 -11.61 12.06 33.51
CA THR A 108 -12.77 11.42 34.16
C THR A 108 -14.03 11.57 33.32
N GLY A 109 -14.81 10.51 33.12
CA GLY A 109 -16.07 10.60 32.35
C GLY A 109 -17.18 9.69 32.86
N GLY A 110 -18.43 10.03 32.53
CA GLY A 110 -19.62 9.30 32.98
C GLY A 110 -19.91 8.00 32.22
N SER A 111 -19.31 7.81 31.04
CA SER A 111 -19.58 6.67 30.15
C SER A 111 -18.27 6.17 29.50
N PRO A 112 -18.10 4.85 29.30
CA PRO A 112 -16.95 4.29 28.61
C PRO A 112 -16.88 4.67 27.12
N ALA A 113 -17.97 5.19 26.53
CA ALA A 113 -17.99 5.68 25.14
C ALA A 113 -16.96 6.81 24.88
N HIS A 114 -16.45 7.45 25.94
CA HIS A 114 -15.49 8.56 25.84
C HIS A 114 -14.06 8.17 26.25
N VAL A 115 -13.73 6.87 26.34
CA VAL A 115 -12.38 6.41 26.70
C VAL A 115 -11.31 7.01 25.78
N LEU A 116 -11.62 7.17 24.50
CA LEU A 116 -10.71 7.73 23.48
C LEU A 116 -10.42 9.23 23.64
N VAL A 117 -11.06 9.95 24.57
CA VAL A 117 -10.82 11.40 24.78
C VAL A 117 -9.38 11.70 25.17
N VAL A 118 -8.71 10.79 25.89
CA VAL A 118 -7.30 10.94 26.25
C VAL A 118 -6.44 11.06 25.00
N ASP A 119 -6.64 10.19 24.01
CA ASP A 119 -5.77 10.09 22.83
C ASP A 119 -6.22 10.98 21.66
N TYR A 120 -7.52 11.23 21.50
CA TYR A 120 -8.04 11.97 20.33
C TYR A 120 -8.40 13.43 20.61
N ALA A 121 -8.57 13.81 21.88
CA ALA A 121 -8.80 15.21 22.23
C ALA A 121 -7.61 15.78 23.00
N LEU A 122 -7.28 15.23 24.17
CA LEU A 122 -6.31 15.85 25.08
C LEU A 122 -4.86 15.75 24.58
N ARG A 123 -4.42 14.56 24.15
CA ARG A 123 -3.05 14.33 23.67
C ARG A 123 -2.63 15.26 22.53
N PRO A 124 -3.42 15.47 21.44
CA PRO A 124 -3.05 16.38 20.36
C PRO A 124 -2.75 17.82 20.80
N VAL A 125 -3.49 18.34 21.79
CA VAL A 125 -3.27 19.71 22.30
C VAL A 125 -2.00 19.80 23.16
N LEU A 126 -1.69 18.75 23.91
CA LEU A 126 -0.44 18.70 24.68
C LEU A 126 0.77 18.59 23.74
N GLU A 127 0.67 17.82 22.67
CA GLU A 127 1.69 17.72 21.62
C GLU A 127 1.90 19.08 20.92
N SER A 128 0.82 19.83 20.65
CA SER A 128 0.92 21.17 20.06
C SER A 128 1.61 22.20 20.96
N LEU A 129 1.71 21.93 22.27
CA LEU A 129 2.44 22.73 23.26
C LEU A 129 3.88 22.22 23.48
N GLY A 130 4.35 21.31 22.62
CA GLY A 130 5.72 20.80 22.61
C GLY A 130 5.96 19.64 23.57
N ALA A 131 4.92 18.93 24.02
CA ALA A 131 5.11 17.78 24.89
C ALA A 131 5.63 16.56 24.11
N ASP A 132 6.94 16.30 24.18
CA ASP A 132 7.59 15.17 23.50
C ASP A 132 7.52 13.86 24.31
N HIS A 133 7.10 13.93 25.58
CA HIS A 133 7.08 12.80 26.51
C HIS A 133 5.75 12.72 27.26
N ILE A 134 4.70 12.28 26.55
CA ILE A 134 3.37 12.09 27.11
C ILE A 134 3.16 10.62 27.48
N SER A 135 2.90 10.34 28.75
CA SER A 135 2.52 9.02 29.24
C SER A 135 1.21 8.52 28.59
N SER A 136 0.93 7.21 28.68
CA SER A 136 -0.31 6.63 28.12
C SER A 136 -1.57 7.29 28.67
N GLY A 137 -1.49 7.87 29.88
CA GLY A 137 -2.63 8.49 30.55
C GLY A 137 -3.69 7.47 30.95
N ARG A 138 -4.77 7.94 31.58
CA ARG A 138 -5.88 7.07 31.97
C ARG A 138 -7.21 7.79 31.93
N PHE A 139 -8.20 7.11 31.36
CA PHE A 139 -9.61 7.46 31.53
C PHE A 139 -10.18 6.70 32.72
N VAL A 140 -10.78 7.41 33.68
CA VAL A 140 -11.41 6.83 34.88
C VAL A 140 -12.90 7.10 34.83
N LEU A 141 -13.70 6.03 34.96
CA LEU A 141 -15.15 6.15 35.01
C LEU A 141 -15.58 6.86 36.30
N ALA A 142 -16.48 7.83 36.19
CA ALA A 142 -16.98 8.61 37.31
C ALA A 142 -17.62 7.77 38.42
N ARG A 143 -18.17 6.58 38.08
CA ARG A 143 -18.72 5.64 39.07
C ARG A 143 -17.65 5.00 39.96
N ALA A 144 -16.42 4.88 39.47
CA ALA A 144 -15.30 4.30 40.21
C ALA A 144 -14.60 5.31 41.14
N ILE A 145 -15.17 6.52 41.29
CA ILE A 145 -14.68 7.57 42.18
C ILE A 145 -15.78 7.88 43.19
N VAL A 146 -15.61 7.38 44.41
CA VAL A 146 -16.57 7.48 45.51
C VAL A 146 -16.35 8.78 46.26
N LYS A 147 -17.39 9.59 46.39
CA LYS A 147 -17.36 10.84 47.17
C LYS A 147 -17.81 10.55 48.62
N ALA A 148 -17.13 11.10 49.61
CA ALA A 148 -17.62 11.09 50.99
C ALA A 148 -18.78 12.11 51.14
N GLU A 149 -19.76 11.81 51.99
CA GLU A 149 -21.04 12.53 52.03
C GLU A 149 -20.96 13.98 52.53
N GLN A 150 -19.82 14.48 53.03
CA GLN A 150 -19.74 15.85 53.60
C GLN A 150 -18.46 16.67 53.35
N GLU A 151 -17.50 16.24 52.53
CA GLU A 151 -16.31 17.05 52.18
C GLU A 151 -15.84 16.78 50.73
N GLN A 152 -14.95 17.60 50.15
CA GLN A 152 -14.19 17.31 48.91
C GLN A 152 -13.25 16.09 49.05
N ARG A 153 -13.52 15.18 49.99
CA ARG A 153 -12.78 13.94 50.22
C ARG A 153 -13.50 12.78 49.54
N GLY A 154 -12.72 11.88 48.96
CA GLY A 154 -13.20 10.69 48.28
C GLY A 154 -12.07 9.72 48.03
N HIS A 155 -12.39 8.55 47.53
CA HIS A 155 -11.40 7.53 47.15
C HIS A 155 -11.79 6.90 45.82
N LEU A 156 -10.79 6.31 45.16
CA LEU A 156 -11.00 5.48 43.99
C LEU A 156 -11.36 4.06 44.46
N GLU A 157 -12.26 3.39 43.74
CA GLU A 157 -12.46 1.96 43.90
C GLU A 157 -11.14 1.21 43.61
N GLU A 158 -10.92 0.07 44.26
CA GLU A 158 -9.64 -0.67 44.23
C GLU A 158 -9.10 -0.91 42.81
N GLY A 159 -9.96 -1.30 41.87
CA GLY A 159 -9.57 -1.52 40.48
C GLY A 159 -9.14 -0.23 39.77
N ALA A 160 -9.85 0.88 39.97
CA ALA A 160 -9.48 2.17 39.40
C ALA A 160 -8.23 2.75 40.06
N ALA A 161 -8.05 2.54 41.37
CA ALA A 161 -6.84 2.91 42.10
C ALA A 161 -5.61 2.19 41.52
N ALA A 162 -5.66 0.86 41.39
CA ALA A 162 -4.55 0.07 40.85
C ALA A 162 -4.12 0.51 39.43
N GLU A 163 -5.09 0.86 38.59
CA GLU A 163 -4.80 1.33 37.23
C GLU A 163 -4.19 2.74 37.21
N VAL A 164 -4.66 3.63 38.08
CA VAL A 164 -4.12 5.00 38.24
C VAL A 164 -2.72 4.94 38.85
N ASP A 165 -2.49 4.05 39.82
CA ASP A 165 -1.19 3.81 40.43
C ASP A 165 -0.19 3.31 39.39
N ALA A 166 -0.60 2.37 38.53
CA ALA A 166 0.27 1.82 37.48
C ALA A 166 0.72 2.91 36.48
N VAL A 167 -0.19 3.76 36.00
CA VAL A 167 0.19 4.84 35.06
C VAL A 167 0.99 5.96 35.74
N THR A 168 0.74 6.22 37.03
CA THR A 168 1.49 7.22 37.81
C THR A 168 2.90 6.70 38.10
N GLY A 169 3.04 5.42 38.46
CA GLY A 169 4.34 4.76 38.63
C GLY A 169 5.17 4.79 37.35
N ALA A 170 4.59 4.40 36.21
CA ALA A 170 5.29 4.45 34.92
C ALA A 170 5.71 5.89 34.52
N PHE A 171 4.91 6.90 34.89
CA PHE A 171 5.27 8.30 34.72
C PHE A 171 6.44 8.71 35.61
N LEU A 172 6.45 8.31 36.88
CA LEU A 172 7.54 8.58 37.82
C LEU A 172 8.84 7.86 37.43
N ASP A 173 8.77 6.60 36.98
CA ASP A 173 9.93 5.84 36.52
C ASP A 173 10.64 6.55 35.35
N ARG A 174 9.85 7.08 34.40
CA ARG A 174 10.37 7.86 33.28
C ARG A 174 10.96 9.19 33.73
N LEU A 175 10.30 9.89 34.66
CA LEU A 175 10.83 11.12 35.25
C LEU A 175 12.17 10.87 35.96
N HIS A 176 12.28 9.79 36.74
CA HIS A 176 13.52 9.41 37.41
C HIS A 176 14.61 9.06 36.41
N ALA A 177 14.29 8.33 35.34
CA ALA A 177 15.24 8.04 34.28
C ALA A 177 15.75 9.33 33.60
N GLN A 178 14.86 10.29 33.34
CA GLN A 178 15.21 11.58 32.75
C GLN A 178 16.11 12.42 33.68
N LEU A 179 15.80 12.48 34.98
CA LEU A 179 16.62 13.20 35.97
C LEU A 179 17.97 12.52 36.21
N ALA A 180 18.01 11.19 36.21
CA ALA A 180 19.24 10.41 36.31
C ALA A 180 20.13 10.60 35.07
N TRP A 181 19.54 10.81 33.90
CA TRP A 181 20.27 11.15 32.68
C TRP A 181 20.87 12.56 32.76
N ARG A 182 20.08 13.57 33.18
CA ARG A 182 20.55 14.96 33.37
C ARG A 182 21.73 15.04 34.36
N SER A 183 21.63 14.36 35.50
CA SER A 183 22.67 14.35 36.53
C SER A 183 23.95 13.56 36.15
N ARG A 184 23.88 12.63 35.19
CA ARG A 184 25.08 11.97 34.61
C ARG A 184 25.80 12.87 33.62
N GLY A 185 25.08 13.76 32.92
CA GLY A 185 25.68 14.80 32.08
C GLY A 185 26.46 15.84 32.89
N GLU A 186 25.99 16.20 34.08
CA GLU A 186 26.65 17.19 34.96
C GLU A 186 27.89 16.67 35.71
N ARG A 187 28.03 15.35 35.89
CA ARG A 187 29.21 14.75 36.58
C ARG A 187 30.44 14.57 35.69
N ALA A 188 30.33 14.87 34.40
CA ALA A 188 31.40 14.76 33.41
C ALA A 188 31.77 16.14 32.85
N GLY A 189 32.36 17.01 33.67
CA GLY A 189 32.95 18.27 33.19
C GLY A 189 32.95 19.39 34.22
N GLY A 190 33.98 19.44 35.06
CA GLY A 190 34.35 20.64 35.80
C GLY A 190 35.30 21.48 34.96
N GLU A 191 34.79 22.38 34.13
CA GLU A 191 35.54 23.51 33.59
C GLU A 191 34.57 24.62 33.18
N VAL A 192 34.98 25.86 33.41
CA VAL A 192 34.19 27.09 33.23
C VAL A 192 33.48 27.10 31.87
N VAL A 193 32.14 27.16 31.88
CA VAL A 193 31.33 27.28 30.66
C VAL A 193 31.28 28.76 30.25
N PRO A 194 31.94 29.19 29.17
CA PRO A 194 31.51 30.38 28.45
C PRO A 194 30.10 30.10 27.90
N GLN A 195 29.27 31.14 27.79
CA GLN A 195 27.88 31.06 27.32
C GLN A 195 27.70 30.03 26.20
N PRO A 196 26.62 29.21 26.19
CA PRO A 196 26.49 28.10 25.25
C PRO A 196 26.46 28.64 23.82
N GLU A 197 27.60 28.53 23.16
CA GLU A 197 27.68 28.59 21.71
C GLU A 197 26.92 27.35 21.22
N VAL A 198 25.85 27.60 20.46
CA VAL A 198 24.98 26.59 19.88
C VAL A 198 25.87 25.59 19.14
N ALA A 199 25.99 24.37 19.67
CA ALA A 199 26.56 23.27 18.91
C ALA A 199 25.80 23.21 17.57
N PRO A 200 26.49 23.19 16.42
CA PRO A 200 25.81 23.29 15.13
C PRO A 200 24.74 22.22 15.05
N ARG A 201 23.49 22.61 14.82
CA ARG A 201 22.36 21.68 14.62
C ARG A 201 22.78 20.71 13.53
N ARG A 202 23.05 19.46 13.90
CA ARG A 202 23.35 18.41 12.94
C ARG A 202 22.12 18.20 12.07
N THR A 203 22.27 18.32 10.76
CA THR A 203 21.18 18.08 9.81
C THR A 203 20.67 16.63 9.98
N PRO A 204 19.36 16.42 10.23
CA PRO A 204 18.79 15.08 10.28
C PRO A 204 18.96 14.38 8.93
N SER A 205 19.00 13.05 8.95
CA SER A 205 19.35 12.26 7.77
C SER A 205 18.47 11.02 7.62
N VAL A 206 17.99 10.76 6.40
CA VAL A 206 17.23 9.54 6.06
C VAL A 206 17.85 8.85 4.84
N VAL A 207 17.93 7.52 4.86
CA VAL A 207 18.35 6.71 3.70
C VAL A 207 17.16 5.92 3.17
N PHE A 208 16.85 6.09 1.89
CA PHE A 208 15.96 5.21 1.14
C PHE A 208 16.78 4.14 0.44
N VAL A 209 16.47 2.87 0.71
CA VAL A 209 16.96 1.73 -0.07
C VAL A 209 15.91 1.40 -1.11
N GLY A 210 16.24 1.61 -2.38
CA GLY A 210 15.30 1.65 -3.50
C GLY A 210 14.94 3.08 -3.88
N GLY A 211 14.97 3.37 -5.19
CA GLY A 211 14.76 4.68 -5.80
C GLY A 211 13.59 4.70 -6.78
N GLY A 212 12.73 3.68 -6.78
CA GLY A 212 11.58 3.58 -7.68
C GLY A 212 10.38 4.49 -7.29
N PRO A 213 9.20 4.26 -7.91
CA PRO A 213 8.03 5.10 -7.72
C PRO A 213 7.52 5.24 -6.28
N ARG A 214 7.80 4.27 -5.40
CA ARG A 214 7.48 4.40 -3.96
C ARG A 214 8.31 5.49 -3.30
N THR A 215 9.62 5.50 -3.51
CA THR A 215 10.52 6.55 -3.00
C THR A 215 10.17 7.91 -3.58
N LEU A 216 9.87 7.98 -4.88
CA LEU A 216 9.37 9.20 -5.52
C LEU A 216 8.14 9.77 -4.82
N GLY A 217 7.13 8.93 -4.59
CA GLY A 217 5.90 9.35 -3.93
C GLY A 217 6.09 9.74 -2.46
N VAL A 218 6.93 9.03 -1.69
CA VAL A 218 7.22 9.45 -0.30
C VAL A 218 7.99 10.77 -0.28
N LEU A 219 8.96 10.96 -1.17
CA LEU A 219 9.71 12.21 -1.28
C LEU A 219 8.82 13.39 -1.68
N GLU A 220 7.86 13.18 -2.58
CA GLU A 220 6.84 14.17 -2.92
C GLU A 220 6.04 14.57 -1.67
N ARG A 221 5.55 13.60 -0.89
CA ARG A 221 4.81 13.87 0.35
C ARG A 221 5.65 14.54 1.43
N MET A 222 6.94 14.20 1.52
CA MET A 222 7.87 14.90 2.41
C MET A 222 8.02 16.36 2.00
N GLY A 223 8.26 16.63 0.71
CA GLY A 223 8.33 17.99 0.17
C GLY A 223 7.04 18.78 0.41
N ALA A 224 5.88 18.13 0.28
CA ALA A 224 4.56 18.71 0.56
C ALA A 224 4.35 19.08 2.02
N SER A 225 4.95 18.34 2.94
CA SER A 225 4.73 18.48 4.37
C SER A 225 5.76 19.35 5.07
N LEU A 226 6.94 19.56 4.49
CA LEU A 226 8.02 20.35 5.10
C LEU A 226 7.79 21.86 4.94
N GLY A 227 8.19 22.63 5.96
CA GLY A 227 8.33 24.09 5.88
C GLY A 227 9.59 24.53 5.13
N ASP A 228 9.61 25.79 4.70
CA ASP A 228 10.71 26.35 3.88
C ASP A 228 12.07 26.40 4.60
N ASP A 229 12.05 26.43 5.94
CA ASP A 229 13.22 26.48 6.81
C ASP A 229 13.79 25.10 7.18
N ALA A 230 13.13 24.02 6.74
CA ALA A 230 13.52 22.66 7.07
C ALA A 230 14.94 22.31 6.57
N GLN A 231 15.71 21.64 7.44
CA GLN A 231 17.04 21.11 7.12
C GLN A 231 16.97 19.58 7.14
N LEU A 232 17.33 18.92 6.04
CA LEU A 232 17.26 17.45 5.94
C LEU A 232 18.22 16.92 4.87
N GLN A 233 18.93 15.84 5.16
CA GLN A 233 19.66 15.05 4.17
C GLN A 233 18.89 13.79 3.79
N VAL A 234 18.62 13.60 2.51
CA VAL A 234 17.94 12.44 1.95
C VAL A 234 18.91 11.69 1.05
N HIS A 235 19.31 10.50 1.47
CA HIS A 235 20.11 9.60 0.65
C HIS A 235 19.20 8.62 -0.07
N ILE A 236 19.42 8.39 -1.37
CA ILE A 236 18.69 7.38 -2.15
C ILE A 236 19.68 6.42 -2.75
N VAL A 237 19.54 5.15 -2.39
CA VAL A 237 20.41 4.05 -2.81
C VAL A 237 19.65 3.17 -3.77
N ASP A 238 19.97 3.25 -5.06
CA ASP A 238 19.44 2.38 -6.10
C ASP A 238 20.43 2.31 -7.27
N PRO A 239 20.74 1.12 -7.82
CA PRO A 239 21.60 1.00 -9.00
C PRO A 239 20.97 1.59 -10.27
N HIS A 240 19.67 1.90 -10.27
CA HIS A 240 18.95 2.48 -11.40
C HIS A 240 18.57 3.93 -11.16
N ARG A 241 18.17 4.63 -12.25
CA ARG A 241 17.76 6.03 -12.21
C ARG A 241 16.63 6.24 -11.18
N PRO A 242 16.76 7.22 -10.26
CA PRO A 242 15.72 7.52 -9.28
C PRO A 242 14.41 7.94 -9.96
N GLY A 243 13.29 7.74 -9.27
CA GLY A 243 11.93 7.83 -9.83
C GLY A 243 11.52 6.55 -10.56
N THR A 244 12.38 6.05 -11.45
CA THR A 244 12.06 4.91 -12.32
C THR A 244 12.28 3.55 -11.65
N GLY A 245 13.41 3.41 -10.94
CA GLY A 245 13.90 2.12 -10.45
C GLY A 245 14.13 1.11 -11.58
N ARG A 246 14.35 -0.16 -11.21
CA ARG A 246 14.61 -1.26 -12.17
C ARG A 246 13.50 -1.47 -13.20
N ILE A 247 12.24 -1.34 -12.79
CA ILE A 247 11.08 -1.80 -13.58
C ILE A 247 10.72 -0.83 -14.71
N TRP A 248 10.96 0.47 -14.53
CA TRP A 248 10.57 1.51 -15.49
C TRP A 248 11.75 2.21 -16.12
N ARG A 249 12.94 1.61 -16.07
CA ARG A 249 14.16 2.15 -16.68
C ARG A 249 14.01 2.31 -18.20
N GLY A 250 14.62 3.37 -18.74
CA GLY A 250 14.47 3.79 -20.13
C GLY A 250 15.24 2.95 -21.15
N ASP A 251 16.19 2.11 -20.71
CA ASP A 251 17.01 1.23 -21.57
C ASP A 251 16.34 -0.10 -21.94
N GLN A 252 15.09 -0.32 -21.50
CA GLN A 252 14.30 -1.48 -21.90
C GLN A 252 13.88 -1.40 -23.37
N SER A 253 13.63 -2.57 -23.96
CA SER A 253 13.11 -2.66 -25.34
C SER A 253 11.85 -1.82 -25.53
N ARG A 254 11.83 -1.03 -26.61
CA ARG A 254 10.68 -0.21 -27.05
C ARG A 254 9.42 -1.05 -27.30
N LEU A 255 9.60 -2.35 -27.49
CA LEU A 255 8.52 -3.30 -27.72
C LEU A 255 7.77 -3.69 -26.44
N LEU A 256 8.29 -3.39 -25.25
CA LEU A 256 7.61 -3.71 -24.00
C LEU A 256 6.63 -2.61 -23.66
N TRP A 257 5.34 -2.91 -23.77
CA TRP A 257 4.26 -1.95 -23.52
C TRP A 257 3.69 -2.09 -22.12
N MET A 258 3.13 -1.00 -21.63
CA MET A 258 2.24 -1.03 -20.47
C MET A 258 0.92 -1.70 -20.87
N ASN A 259 0.24 -2.25 -19.87
CA ASN A 259 -1.13 -2.76 -19.99
C ASN A 259 -2.15 -1.79 -19.34
N SER A 260 -1.83 -0.51 -19.25
CA SER A 260 -2.73 0.56 -18.78
C SER A 260 -2.70 1.70 -19.78
N HIS A 261 -3.82 2.41 -19.93
CA HIS A 261 -3.87 3.62 -20.74
C HIS A 261 -3.00 4.70 -20.10
N ALA A 262 -2.43 5.59 -20.91
CA ALA A 262 -1.64 6.71 -20.40
C ALA A 262 -2.48 7.63 -19.47
N ALA A 263 -3.75 7.84 -19.80
CA ALA A 263 -4.69 8.61 -18.97
C ALA A 263 -4.96 7.97 -17.59
N ASP A 264 -4.71 6.67 -17.42
CA ASP A 264 -4.96 5.93 -16.17
C ASP A 264 -3.76 5.96 -15.19
N ILE A 265 -2.73 6.78 -15.46
CA ILE A 265 -1.48 6.76 -14.68
C ILE A 265 -1.14 8.17 -14.19
N THR A 266 -0.90 8.29 -12.88
CA THR A 266 -0.32 9.45 -12.21
C THR A 266 0.55 9.02 -11.02
N VAL A 267 1.48 9.89 -10.64
CA VAL A 267 2.24 9.82 -9.38
C VAL A 267 1.91 10.97 -8.41
N PHE A 268 1.02 11.87 -8.81
CA PHE A 268 0.67 13.06 -8.03
C PHE A 268 -0.66 12.87 -7.30
N THR A 269 -0.73 13.42 -6.08
CA THR A 269 -1.98 13.54 -5.33
C THR A 269 -2.91 14.55 -5.99
N ASP A 270 -4.22 14.31 -5.89
CA ASP A 270 -5.26 15.26 -6.28
C ASP A 270 -6.33 15.36 -5.19
N GLU A 271 -7.37 16.15 -5.44
CA GLU A 271 -8.47 16.40 -4.51
C GLU A 271 -9.20 15.14 -4.04
N SER A 272 -9.14 14.04 -4.80
CA SER A 272 -9.76 12.76 -4.45
C SER A 272 -9.01 11.97 -3.38
N VAL A 273 -7.75 12.33 -3.08
CA VAL A 273 -6.90 11.61 -2.13
C VAL A 273 -7.16 12.12 -0.72
N ASP A 274 -7.59 11.21 0.16
CA ASP A 274 -7.79 11.49 1.59
C ASP A 274 -6.47 11.36 2.34
N CYS A 275 -5.73 12.47 2.46
CA CYS A 275 -4.44 12.55 3.12
C CYS A 275 -4.30 13.80 4.01
N ALA A 276 -3.40 13.74 5.00
CA ALA A 276 -3.26 14.80 6.00
C ALA A 276 -2.31 15.93 5.57
N GLY A 277 -1.32 15.63 4.72
CA GLY A 277 -0.47 16.65 4.12
C GLY A 277 -1.15 17.40 2.98
N PRO A 278 -0.66 18.58 2.60
CA PRO A 278 -1.19 19.35 1.48
C PRO A 278 -1.20 18.57 0.17
N VAL A 279 -2.28 18.64 -0.60
CA VAL A 279 -2.32 18.06 -1.94
C VAL A 279 -1.47 18.88 -2.90
N ARG A 280 -0.58 18.20 -3.64
CA ARG A 280 0.21 18.79 -4.75
C ARG A 280 -0.14 18.07 -6.04
N SER A 281 -1.00 18.70 -6.83
CA SER A 281 -1.40 18.15 -8.12
C SER A 281 -0.32 18.31 -9.20
N GLY A 282 -0.37 17.41 -10.16
CA GLY A 282 0.48 17.39 -11.33
C GLY A 282 -0.20 16.59 -12.45
N PRO A 283 0.31 16.69 -13.68
CA PRO A 283 -0.29 16.02 -14.82
C PRO A 283 -0.19 14.50 -14.64
N SER A 284 -1.27 13.81 -14.98
CA SER A 284 -1.24 12.39 -15.35
C SER A 284 -0.28 12.16 -16.51
N LEU A 285 0.10 10.89 -16.76
CA LEU A 285 0.92 10.54 -17.92
C LEU A 285 0.21 10.97 -19.23
N GLY A 286 -1.11 10.79 -19.35
CA GLY A 286 -1.89 11.23 -20.51
C GLY A 286 -1.88 12.75 -20.74
N GLU A 287 -1.95 13.55 -19.67
CA GLU A 287 -1.80 15.01 -19.76
C GLU A 287 -0.35 15.42 -20.01
N TRP A 288 0.61 14.65 -19.50
CA TRP A 288 2.02 14.95 -19.69
C TRP A 288 2.46 14.71 -21.14
N ILE A 289 2.07 13.60 -21.77
CA ILE A 289 2.44 13.32 -23.17
C ILE A 289 1.88 14.35 -24.15
N THR A 290 0.74 14.97 -23.84
CA THR A 290 0.11 16.02 -24.64
C THR A 290 0.65 17.42 -24.33
N GLY A 291 1.17 17.63 -23.13
CA GLY A 291 1.74 18.89 -22.67
C GLY A 291 3.27 18.85 -22.56
N ALA A 292 3.78 18.96 -21.33
CA ALA A 292 5.21 19.17 -21.05
C ALA A 292 6.14 18.02 -21.52
N GLY A 293 5.60 16.82 -21.70
CA GLY A 293 6.33 15.66 -22.20
C GLY A 293 6.48 15.61 -23.70
N ARG A 294 5.63 16.30 -24.48
CA ARG A 294 5.64 16.23 -25.95
C ARG A 294 7.03 16.53 -26.54
N PRO A 295 7.76 17.59 -26.14
CA PRO A 295 9.10 17.85 -26.67
C PRO A 295 10.08 16.72 -26.38
N VAL A 296 10.01 16.11 -25.19
CA VAL A 296 10.85 14.97 -24.79
C VAL A 296 10.54 13.75 -25.68
N LEU A 297 9.27 13.48 -25.96
CA LEU A 297 8.88 12.38 -26.83
C LEU A 297 9.36 12.56 -28.27
N VAL A 298 9.33 13.79 -28.79
CA VAL A 298 9.83 14.10 -30.13
C VAL A 298 11.36 13.97 -30.19
N ASP A 299 12.07 14.56 -29.23
CA ASP A 299 13.54 14.51 -29.15
C ASP A 299 14.07 13.07 -29.06
N GLN A 300 13.42 12.24 -28.25
CA GLN A 300 13.79 10.84 -28.06
C GLN A 300 13.26 9.92 -29.18
N GLY A 301 12.56 10.46 -30.18
CA GLY A 301 12.02 9.70 -31.31
C GLY A 301 10.93 8.69 -30.91
N TRP A 302 10.17 8.99 -29.86
CA TRP A 302 8.96 8.25 -29.47
C TRP A 302 7.72 8.74 -30.22
N LEU A 303 7.73 9.99 -30.68
CA LEU A 303 6.63 10.66 -31.37
C LEU A 303 7.19 11.46 -32.55
N ALA A 304 6.57 11.40 -33.73
CA ALA A 304 6.97 12.28 -34.82
C ALA A 304 6.58 13.74 -34.51
N PRO A 305 7.31 14.75 -35.02
CA PRO A 305 7.01 16.16 -34.71
C PRO A 305 5.56 16.58 -34.98
N ASP A 306 4.99 16.05 -36.07
CA ASP A 306 3.64 16.38 -36.56
C ASP A 306 2.54 15.48 -35.98
N ASP A 307 2.90 14.40 -35.27
CA ASP A 307 1.93 13.44 -34.71
C ASP A 307 1.31 13.98 -33.41
N GLU A 308 0.03 13.70 -33.18
CA GLU A 308 -0.64 14.04 -31.92
C GLU A 308 -0.68 12.81 -30.99
N PRO A 309 -0.15 12.89 -29.75
CA PRO A 309 -0.13 11.75 -28.85
C PRO A 309 -1.54 11.48 -28.30
N ASP A 310 -1.94 10.20 -28.29
CA ASP A 310 -3.24 9.78 -27.76
C ASP A 310 -3.13 9.41 -26.26
N PRO A 311 -3.81 10.12 -25.34
CA PRO A 311 -3.87 9.77 -23.92
C PRO A 311 -4.50 8.41 -23.64
N GLN A 312 -5.26 7.86 -24.57
CA GLN A 312 -5.84 6.52 -24.50
C GLN A 312 -4.91 5.45 -25.12
N ALA A 313 -3.70 5.81 -25.56
CA ALA A 313 -2.75 4.81 -26.04
C ALA A 313 -2.15 3.97 -24.91
N PHE A 314 -1.81 2.73 -25.24
CA PHE A 314 -0.93 1.88 -24.44
C PHE A 314 0.51 2.16 -24.85
N LEU A 315 1.26 2.86 -24.00
CA LEU A 315 2.61 3.32 -24.33
C LEU A 315 3.69 2.29 -23.96
N PRO A 316 4.88 2.35 -24.59
CA PRO A 316 6.06 1.64 -24.12
C PRO A 316 6.38 1.95 -22.66
N ARG A 317 6.86 0.97 -21.90
CA ARG A 317 7.25 1.13 -20.48
C ARG A 317 8.35 2.19 -20.31
N ALA A 318 9.24 2.33 -21.30
CA ALA A 318 10.28 3.35 -21.31
C ALA A 318 9.71 4.78 -21.36
N VAL A 319 8.55 5.01 -22.00
CA VAL A 319 7.89 6.33 -22.01
C VAL A 319 7.39 6.70 -20.61
N LEU A 320 6.86 5.73 -19.86
CA LEU A 320 6.57 5.93 -18.44
C LEU A 320 7.85 6.21 -17.64
N GLY A 321 8.98 5.58 -18.00
CA GLY A 321 10.30 5.93 -17.47
C GLY A 321 10.65 7.41 -17.64
N GLU A 322 10.38 8.00 -18.81
CA GLU A 322 10.59 9.42 -19.06
C GLU A 322 9.67 10.31 -18.21
N TYR A 323 8.39 9.94 -18.08
CA TYR A 323 7.46 10.65 -17.18
C TYR A 323 7.92 10.60 -15.72
N LEU A 324 8.37 9.44 -15.24
CA LEU A 324 8.87 9.27 -13.87
C LEU A 324 10.17 10.05 -13.64
N GLY A 325 11.05 10.10 -14.63
CA GLY A 325 12.25 10.93 -14.60
C GLY A 325 11.93 12.42 -14.56
N TRP A 326 10.96 12.87 -15.36
CA TRP A 326 10.46 14.24 -15.33
C TRP A 326 9.81 14.58 -13.98
N ALA A 327 8.97 13.69 -13.45
CA ALA A 327 8.32 13.87 -12.16
C ALA A 327 9.35 13.95 -11.03
N TRP A 328 10.39 13.12 -11.09
CA TRP A 328 11.54 13.15 -10.19
C TRP A 328 12.21 14.53 -10.16
N ASP A 329 12.57 15.07 -11.34
CA ASP A 329 13.23 16.37 -11.44
C ASP A 329 12.34 17.51 -10.93
N ARG A 330 11.04 17.45 -11.24
CA ARG A 330 10.05 18.40 -10.73
C ARG A 330 9.94 18.35 -9.21
N ILE A 331 9.79 17.16 -8.62
CA ILE A 331 9.64 16.98 -7.18
C ILE A 331 10.90 17.46 -6.46
N ARG A 332 12.08 17.08 -6.94
CA ARG A 332 13.37 17.53 -6.39
C ARG A 332 13.51 19.05 -6.43
N GLY A 333 13.10 19.69 -7.54
CA GLY A 333 13.12 21.15 -7.68
C GLY A 333 12.10 21.89 -6.81
N GLN A 334 11.14 21.19 -6.20
CA GLN A 334 10.12 21.73 -5.31
C GLN A 334 10.36 21.40 -3.83
N LEU A 335 11.49 20.77 -3.50
CA LEU A 335 11.90 20.57 -2.12
C LEU A 335 12.34 21.91 -1.51
N PRO A 336 12.16 22.11 -0.18
CA PRO A 336 12.68 23.28 0.51
C PRO A 336 14.21 23.43 0.31
N PRO A 337 14.77 24.65 0.27
CA PRO A 337 16.18 24.87 -0.01
C PRO A 337 17.16 24.17 0.95
N GLY A 338 16.74 23.88 2.18
CA GLY A 338 17.53 23.15 3.17
C GLY A 338 17.45 21.62 3.08
N VAL A 339 16.70 21.07 2.11
CA VAL A 339 16.61 19.62 1.87
C VAL A 339 17.59 19.23 0.77
N GLU A 340 18.64 18.51 1.17
CA GLU A 340 19.67 17.99 0.27
C GLU A 340 19.34 16.54 -0.13
N VAL A 341 19.26 16.26 -1.43
CA VAL A 341 19.06 14.89 -1.95
C VAL A 341 20.36 14.38 -2.56
N ILE A 342 20.89 13.29 -2.00
CA ILE A 342 22.15 12.65 -2.39
C ILE A 342 21.84 11.28 -3.01
N LEU A 343 22.29 11.08 -4.25
CA LEU A 343 22.04 9.87 -5.01
C LEU A 343 23.24 8.93 -4.96
N HIS A 344 22.96 7.66 -4.71
CA HIS A 344 23.94 6.58 -4.64
C HIS A 344 23.56 5.52 -5.67
N ALA A 345 24.25 5.53 -6.82
CA ALA A 345 24.06 4.56 -7.90
C ALA A 345 24.73 3.22 -7.54
N ASP A 346 24.30 2.63 -6.43
CA ASP A 346 24.85 1.41 -5.84
C ASP A 346 23.72 0.60 -5.17
N ARG A 347 24.03 -0.61 -4.75
CA ARG A 347 23.13 -1.53 -4.05
C ARG A 347 23.46 -1.55 -2.56
N ALA A 348 22.44 -1.40 -1.71
CA ALA A 348 22.59 -1.71 -0.30
C ALA A 348 22.74 -3.23 -0.11
N VAL A 349 23.77 -3.64 0.62
CA VAL A 349 24.05 -5.05 0.94
C VAL A 349 23.83 -5.37 2.40
N ASP A 350 23.82 -4.36 3.28
CA ASP A 350 23.52 -4.54 4.69
C ASP A 350 22.94 -3.28 5.35
N VAL A 351 22.22 -3.47 6.46
CA VAL A 351 21.76 -2.37 7.34
C VAL A 351 22.03 -2.77 8.79
N ILE A 352 22.80 -1.94 9.50
CA ILE A 352 23.31 -2.24 10.84
C ILE A 352 22.88 -1.14 11.80
N ASP A 353 22.48 -1.50 13.03
CA ASP A 353 22.15 -0.53 14.06
C ASP A 353 23.42 -0.13 14.83
N GLN A 354 23.66 1.18 14.95
CA GLN A 354 24.86 1.74 15.58
C GLN A 354 24.48 2.98 16.40
N ALA A 355 24.58 2.88 17.73
CA ALA A 355 24.36 3.99 18.68
C ALA A 355 23.04 4.76 18.45
N GLY A 356 21.93 4.04 18.26
CA GLY A 356 20.60 4.63 18.02
C GLY A 356 20.34 5.10 16.58
N ARG A 357 21.32 4.97 15.69
CA ARG A 357 21.24 5.28 14.26
C ARG A 357 21.39 4.02 13.41
N GLN A 358 21.21 4.18 12.11
CA GLN A 358 21.32 3.11 11.12
C GLN A 358 22.50 3.35 10.19
N VAL A 359 23.28 2.31 9.92
CA VAL A 359 24.35 2.32 8.92
C VAL A 359 23.94 1.44 7.75
N VAL A 360 23.73 2.04 6.59
CA VAL A 360 23.49 1.33 5.33
C VAL A 360 24.83 1.09 4.64
N VAL A 361 25.17 -0.18 4.41
CA VAL A 361 26.41 -0.59 3.76
C VAL A 361 26.13 -0.85 2.28
N LEU A 362 26.88 -0.18 1.41
CA LEU A 362 26.76 -0.32 -0.04
C LEU A 362 27.71 -1.40 -0.57
N ALA A 363 27.40 -1.96 -1.74
CA ALA A 363 28.23 -2.99 -2.36
C ALA A 363 29.62 -2.49 -2.70
N GLY A 364 29.76 -1.20 -3.05
CA GLY A 364 31.05 -0.52 -3.25
C GLY A 364 31.85 -0.27 -1.96
N GLY A 365 31.32 -0.61 -0.79
CA GLY A 365 31.99 -0.50 0.50
C GLY A 365 31.73 0.80 1.27
N GLU A 366 31.04 1.77 0.66
CA GLU A 366 30.59 2.99 1.33
C GLU A 366 29.59 2.67 2.46
N ARG A 367 29.60 3.49 3.51
CA ARG A 367 28.77 3.32 4.71
C ARG A 367 28.03 4.62 5.01
N LEU A 368 26.71 4.61 4.83
CA LEU A 368 25.86 5.77 5.05
C LEU A 368 25.25 5.71 6.45
N LEU A 369 25.56 6.69 7.29
CA LEU A 369 24.98 6.81 8.64
C LEU A 369 23.73 7.71 8.59
N ALA A 370 22.59 7.17 9.00
CA ALA A 370 21.31 7.87 8.96
C ALA A 370 20.54 7.78 10.28
N ASP A 371 19.70 8.78 10.54
CA ASP A 371 18.75 8.79 11.66
C ASP A 371 17.61 7.80 11.42
N ALA A 372 17.17 7.64 10.15
CA ALA A 372 16.18 6.65 9.74
C ALA A 372 16.55 5.95 8.42
N THR A 373 16.10 4.71 8.24
CA THR A 373 16.19 3.99 6.95
C THR A 373 14.82 3.52 6.49
N VAL A 374 14.50 3.75 5.22
CA VAL A 374 13.29 3.27 4.55
C VAL A 374 13.69 2.20 3.55
N LEU A 375 13.25 0.97 3.77
CA LEU A 375 13.39 -0.12 2.81
C LEU A 375 12.19 -0.04 1.85
N ALA A 376 12.43 0.59 0.70
CA ALA A 376 11.44 0.90 -0.34
C ALA A 376 11.74 0.17 -1.65
N GLN A 377 12.55 -0.90 -1.61
CA GLN A 377 12.84 -1.73 -2.77
C GLN A 377 11.52 -2.22 -3.38
N GLY A 378 11.46 -2.16 -4.72
CA GLY A 378 10.28 -2.59 -5.47
C GLY A 378 10.12 -4.12 -5.46
N HIS A 379 9.93 -4.69 -6.64
CA HIS A 379 9.87 -6.14 -6.74
C HIS A 379 11.27 -6.74 -6.63
N LEU A 380 11.45 -7.62 -5.66
CA LEU A 380 12.72 -8.28 -5.37
C LEU A 380 12.86 -9.57 -6.18
N ASP A 381 14.07 -9.85 -6.65
CA ASP A 381 14.40 -11.13 -7.25
C ASP A 381 14.19 -12.26 -6.23
N GLN A 382 13.67 -13.38 -6.71
CA GLN A 382 13.45 -14.58 -5.93
C GLN A 382 14.54 -15.60 -6.25
N LEU A 383 15.00 -16.30 -5.23
CA LEU A 383 15.77 -17.51 -5.41
C LEU A 383 14.87 -18.55 -6.09
N LEU A 384 15.48 -19.35 -6.98
CA LEU A 384 14.80 -20.47 -7.62
C LEU A 384 14.31 -21.46 -6.55
N THR A 385 13.17 -22.10 -6.77
CA THR A 385 12.73 -23.23 -5.91
C THR A 385 13.67 -24.43 -6.06
N ASP A 386 13.58 -25.42 -5.17
CA ASP A 386 14.36 -26.66 -5.30
C ASP A 386 14.14 -27.34 -6.66
N ASP A 387 12.88 -27.49 -7.08
CA ASP A 387 12.53 -28.07 -8.39
C ASP A 387 13.13 -27.27 -9.55
N GLN A 388 13.11 -25.93 -9.46
CA GLN A 388 13.68 -25.07 -10.50
C GLN A 388 15.20 -25.14 -10.54
N ARG A 389 15.86 -25.20 -9.38
CA ARG A 389 17.32 -25.40 -9.29
C ARG A 389 17.71 -26.74 -9.88
N GLU A 390 17.02 -27.80 -9.50
CA GLU A 390 17.24 -29.13 -10.04
C GLU A 390 17.05 -29.16 -11.56
N LEU A 391 16.02 -28.48 -12.07
CA LEU A 391 15.78 -28.38 -13.51
C LEU A 391 16.87 -27.59 -14.23
N VAL A 392 17.36 -26.48 -13.66
CA VAL A 392 18.51 -25.72 -14.19
C VAL A 392 19.78 -26.58 -14.23
N ASP A 393 20.07 -27.31 -13.16
CA ASP A 393 21.27 -28.12 -13.06
C ASP A 393 21.22 -29.30 -14.04
N LYS A 394 20.08 -29.99 -14.15
CA LYS A 394 19.89 -31.07 -15.13
C LYS A 394 19.95 -30.55 -16.57
N ALA A 395 19.32 -29.41 -16.85
CA ALA A 395 19.37 -28.79 -18.18
C ALA A 395 20.82 -28.50 -18.59
N ARG A 396 21.62 -27.93 -17.68
CA ARG A 396 23.05 -27.70 -17.92
C ARG A 396 23.84 -28.98 -18.16
N GLN A 397 23.58 -30.04 -17.38
CA GLN A 397 24.26 -31.33 -17.54
C GLN A 397 23.95 -32.02 -18.87
N GLN A 398 22.79 -31.73 -19.47
CA GLN A 398 22.28 -32.38 -20.69
C GLN A 398 22.31 -31.46 -21.92
N ASP A 399 22.96 -30.29 -21.81
CA ASP A 399 23.04 -29.27 -22.87
C ASP A 399 21.65 -28.85 -23.39
N LEU A 400 20.73 -28.61 -22.45
CA LEU A 400 19.37 -28.11 -22.69
C LEU A 400 19.24 -26.66 -22.26
N THR A 401 18.33 -25.93 -22.91
CA THR A 401 18.02 -24.54 -22.58
C THR A 401 16.81 -24.49 -21.65
N TYR A 402 17.02 -24.14 -20.39
CA TYR A 402 15.92 -23.82 -19.46
C TYR A 402 16.04 -22.39 -18.98
N ILE A 403 15.01 -21.58 -19.26
CA ILE A 403 14.89 -20.20 -18.77
C ILE A 403 13.82 -20.19 -17.66
N PRO A 404 14.22 -20.01 -16.38
CA PRO A 404 13.29 -20.01 -15.25
C PRO A 404 12.45 -18.72 -15.18
N PRO A 405 11.45 -18.65 -14.28
CA PRO A 405 10.61 -17.46 -14.11
C PRO A 405 11.43 -16.20 -13.83
N GLY A 406 11.08 -15.09 -14.49
CA GLY A 406 11.78 -13.82 -14.29
C GLY A 406 11.13 -12.65 -15.03
N TYR A 407 11.64 -11.45 -14.77
CA TYR A 407 11.20 -10.25 -15.49
C TYR A 407 11.65 -10.36 -16.94
N THR A 408 10.72 -10.41 -17.88
CA THR A 408 11.02 -10.64 -19.30
C THR A 408 12.03 -9.66 -19.88
N ALA A 409 12.06 -8.42 -19.39
CA ALA A 409 13.03 -7.40 -19.79
C ALA A 409 14.49 -7.68 -19.35
N ASP A 410 14.67 -8.60 -18.39
CA ASP A 410 15.95 -8.93 -17.77
C ASP A 410 16.40 -10.37 -18.12
N LEU A 411 15.56 -11.14 -18.82
CA LEU A 411 15.88 -12.51 -19.22
C LEU A 411 16.89 -12.50 -20.38
N ASP A 412 17.90 -13.36 -20.28
CA ASP A 412 18.76 -13.67 -21.42
C ASP A 412 18.04 -14.66 -22.35
N LEU A 413 17.53 -14.13 -23.46
CA LEU A 413 16.83 -14.90 -24.49
C LEU A 413 17.76 -15.35 -25.63
N SER A 414 19.06 -15.03 -25.58
CA SER A 414 20.01 -15.33 -26.66
C SER A 414 20.30 -16.82 -26.82
N ALA A 415 20.11 -17.60 -25.74
CA ALA A 415 20.23 -19.05 -25.76
C ALA A 415 19.20 -19.72 -26.69
N LEU A 416 18.09 -19.04 -27.00
CA LEU A 416 17.06 -19.59 -27.87
C LEU A 416 17.43 -19.43 -29.36
N GLN A 417 17.63 -20.53 -30.06
CA GLN A 417 18.12 -20.56 -31.44
C GLN A 417 17.03 -20.31 -32.50
N PRO A 418 17.37 -19.72 -33.65
CA PRO A 418 16.46 -19.60 -34.79
C PRO A 418 15.85 -20.95 -35.22
N GLY A 419 14.54 -20.98 -35.42
CA GLY A 419 13.79 -22.15 -35.88
C GLY A 419 13.69 -23.31 -34.89
N GLU A 420 14.30 -23.21 -33.70
CA GLU A 420 14.23 -24.30 -32.73
C GLU A 420 12.85 -24.35 -32.06
N PRO A 421 12.32 -25.54 -31.74
CA PRO A 421 11.07 -25.66 -31.00
C PRO A 421 11.31 -25.38 -29.51
N VAL A 422 10.48 -24.51 -28.92
CA VAL A 422 10.58 -24.07 -27.53
C VAL A 422 9.24 -24.28 -26.83
N ILE A 423 9.22 -25.02 -25.73
CA ILE A 423 8.03 -25.10 -24.86
C ILE A 423 7.95 -23.82 -24.04
N VAL A 424 6.79 -23.20 -24.01
CA VAL A 424 6.53 -22.01 -23.19
C VAL A 424 5.41 -22.31 -22.19
N ARG A 425 5.77 -22.32 -20.90
CA ARG A 425 4.83 -22.53 -19.80
C ARG A 425 4.29 -21.19 -19.31
N GLY A 426 2.99 -20.97 -19.48
CA GLY A 426 2.29 -19.74 -19.11
C GLY A 426 1.94 -18.89 -20.32
N MET A 427 0.74 -18.29 -20.29
CA MET A 427 0.21 -17.42 -21.36
C MET A 427 -0.29 -16.07 -20.81
N GLY A 428 0.30 -15.60 -19.69
CA GLY A 428 -0.02 -14.29 -19.11
C GLY A 428 0.72 -13.14 -19.80
N LEU A 429 0.82 -11.98 -19.15
CA LEU A 429 1.52 -10.81 -19.69
C LEU A 429 3.01 -11.07 -20.01
N ALA A 430 3.71 -11.86 -19.18
CA ALA A 430 5.10 -12.20 -19.42
C ALA A 430 5.30 -13.00 -20.72
N PHE A 431 4.31 -13.81 -21.11
CA PHE A 431 4.30 -14.51 -22.40
C PHE A 431 4.11 -13.55 -23.57
N ILE A 432 3.23 -12.55 -23.43
CA ILE A 432 3.05 -11.51 -24.45
C ILE A 432 4.37 -10.76 -24.68
N ASP A 433 5.04 -10.34 -23.60
CA ASP A 433 6.36 -9.71 -23.69
C ASP A 433 7.37 -10.64 -24.39
N LEU A 434 7.41 -11.91 -24.00
CA LEU A 434 8.34 -12.91 -24.56
C LEU A 434 8.12 -13.08 -26.07
N ALA A 435 6.86 -13.28 -26.49
CA ALA A 435 6.51 -13.48 -27.89
C ALA A 435 6.91 -12.29 -28.75
N VAL A 436 6.70 -11.07 -28.26
CA VAL A 436 7.06 -9.85 -29.00
C VAL A 436 8.58 -9.67 -29.08
N LEU A 437 9.34 -9.97 -28.01
CA LEU A 437 10.80 -9.91 -28.04
C LEU A 437 11.42 -10.97 -28.95
N LEU A 438 10.87 -12.18 -28.97
CA LEU A 438 11.33 -13.27 -29.83
C LEU A 438 10.89 -13.13 -31.29
N ALA A 439 9.87 -12.31 -31.55
CA ALA A 439 9.40 -11.97 -32.88
C ALA A 439 10.01 -10.64 -33.37
N GLY A 440 9.34 -9.51 -33.09
CA GLY A 440 9.77 -8.19 -33.52
C GLY A 440 11.15 -7.79 -32.98
N GLY A 441 11.51 -8.24 -31.77
CA GLY A 441 12.84 -8.01 -31.20
C GLY A 441 13.97 -8.74 -31.94
N ARG A 442 13.63 -9.73 -32.79
CA ARG A 442 14.56 -10.45 -33.67
C ARG A 442 14.46 -10.02 -35.13
N GLY A 443 13.79 -8.91 -35.41
CA GLY A 443 13.77 -8.28 -36.73
C GLY A 443 12.56 -8.63 -37.60
N GLY A 444 11.62 -9.44 -37.11
CA GLY A 444 10.35 -9.62 -37.81
C GLY A 444 9.45 -8.38 -37.71
N SER A 445 8.42 -8.33 -38.54
CA SER A 445 7.57 -7.13 -38.67
C SER A 445 6.10 -7.46 -38.80
N PHE A 446 5.25 -6.63 -38.22
CA PHE A 446 3.80 -6.71 -38.37
C PHE A 446 3.37 -5.69 -39.42
N VAL A 447 2.64 -6.14 -40.44
CA VAL A 447 2.11 -5.32 -41.53
C VAL A 447 0.59 -5.47 -41.53
N GLU A 448 -0.11 -4.34 -41.61
CA GLU A 448 -1.56 -4.34 -41.73
C GLU A 448 -1.92 -4.30 -43.22
N GLU A 449 -2.58 -5.36 -43.70
CA GLU A 449 -3.00 -5.51 -45.10
C GLU A 449 -4.50 -5.82 -45.12
N ASN A 450 -5.30 -5.00 -45.81
CA ASN A 450 -6.77 -5.14 -45.90
C ASN A 450 -7.50 -5.22 -44.53
N GLY A 451 -6.96 -4.58 -43.49
CA GLY A 451 -7.51 -4.63 -42.13
C GLY A 451 -7.21 -5.91 -41.37
N GLU A 452 -6.38 -6.81 -41.92
CA GLU A 452 -5.83 -7.96 -41.23
C GLU A 452 -4.35 -7.74 -40.90
N LEU A 453 -3.97 -8.06 -39.67
CA LEU A 453 -2.58 -7.97 -39.24
C LEU A 453 -1.83 -9.24 -39.67
N THR A 454 -0.76 -9.08 -40.46
CA THR A 454 0.08 -10.17 -40.95
C THR A 454 1.49 -10.02 -40.38
N TYR A 455 2.08 -11.13 -39.92
CA TYR A 455 3.47 -11.16 -39.47
C TYR A 455 4.39 -11.61 -40.59
N ARG A 456 5.49 -10.90 -40.80
CA ARG A 456 6.57 -11.26 -41.72
C ARG A 456 7.79 -11.71 -40.89
N PRO A 457 8.09 -13.03 -40.86
CA PRO A 457 9.23 -13.55 -40.13
C PRO A 457 10.55 -13.03 -40.67
N SER A 458 11.51 -12.84 -39.78
CA SER A 458 12.92 -12.57 -40.09
C SER A 458 13.72 -13.85 -40.37
N GLY A 459 13.24 -14.99 -39.86
CA GLY A 459 13.97 -16.26 -39.84
C GLY A 459 14.87 -16.43 -38.62
N LEU A 460 14.89 -15.45 -37.69
CA LEU A 460 15.65 -15.51 -36.45
C LEU A 460 14.78 -15.93 -35.24
N GLU A 461 13.48 -16.06 -35.44
CA GLU A 461 12.52 -16.47 -34.42
C GLU A 461 12.67 -17.96 -34.07
N PRO A 462 12.56 -18.36 -32.79
CA PRO A 462 12.25 -19.74 -32.44
C PRO A 462 10.78 -20.07 -32.73
N ILE A 463 10.43 -21.36 -32.72
CA ILE A 463 9.04 -21.83 -32.85
C ILE A 463 8.48 -22.10 -31.45
N LEU A 464 7.48 -21.34 -31.03
CA LEU A 464 6.94 -21.40 -29.67
C LEU A 464 5.75 -22.35 -29.57
N TYR A 465 5.81 -23.29 -28.62
CA TYR A 465 4.70 -24.16 -28.23
C TYR A 465 4.20 -23.74 -26.85
N ALA A 466 3.18 -22.89 -26.83
CA ALA A 466 2.70 -22.21 -25.64
C ALA A 466 1.45 -22.87 -25.05
N GLY A 467 1.44 -23.06 -23.73
CA GLY A 467 0.28 -23.56 -23.00
C GLY A 467 0.18 -23.00 -21.59
N SER A 468 -0.99 -23.15 -20.95
CA SER A 468 -1.21 -22.70 -19.59
C SER A 468 -2.26 -23.54 -18.87
N ARG A 469 -2.45 -23.32 -17.57
CA ARG A 469 -3.52 -24.00 -16.81
C ARG A 469 -4.91 -23.71 -17.38
N ARG A 470 -5.18 -22.49 -17.86
CA ARG A 470 -6.46 -22.09 -18.48
C ARG A 470 -6.53 -22.39 -19.98
N GLY A 471 -5.38 -22.64 -20.61
CA GLY A 471 -5.24 -22.89 -22.05
C GLY A 471 -5.31 -21.66 -22.94
N VAL A 472 -5.70 -20.50 -22.41
CA VAL A 472 -5.88 -19.26 -23.16
C VAL A 472 -5.04 -18.12 -22.59
N PRO A 473 -4.70 -17.09 -23.39
CA PRO A 473 -4.08 -15.89 -22.86
C PRO A 473 -5.08 -15.07 -22.05
N TYR A 474 -4.60 -14.08 -21.31
CA TYR A 474 -5.50 -13.13 -20.64
C TYR A 474 -6.37 -12.40 -21.66
N HIS A 475 -7.60 -12.12 -21.26
CA HIS A 475 -8.52 -11.26 -21.97
C HIS A 475 -7.87 -9.93 -22.38
N ALA A 476 -8.16 -9.37 -23.55
CA ALA A 476 -7.65 -8.05 -23.92
C ALA A 476 -8.27 -6.92 -23.06
N LYS A 477 -7.70 -5.72 -23.11
CA LYS A 477 -8.35 -4.54 -22.52
C LYS A 477 -9.62 -4.17 -23.28
N LEU A 478 -10.65 -3.74 -22.54
CA LEU A 478 -11.92 -3.29 -23.11
C LEU A 478 -11.74 -2.00 -23.91
N GLY A 479 -12.27 -1.94 -25.12
CA GLY A 479 -12.23 -0.77 -26.02
C GLY A 479 -13.37 0.21 -25.81
N TYR A 480 -14.19 0.04 -24.77
CA TYR A 480 -15.32 0.91 -24.47
C TYR A 480 -15.44 1.20 -22.97
N ALA A 481 -15.91 2.41 -22.67
CA ALA A 481 -16.29 2.83 -21.32
C ALA A 481 -17.82 2.85 -21.18
N ILE A 482 -18.28 2.64 -19.95
CA ILE A 482 -19.63 3.00 -19.50
C ILE A 482 -19.50 4.27 -18.65
N ALA A 483 -20.53 5.13 -18.62
CA ALA A 483 -20.46 6.46 -18.03
C ALA A 483 -20.30 6.47 -16.49
N ASP A 484 -20.29 5.30 -15.86
CA ASP A 484 -20.26 5.13 -14.41
C ASP A 484 -18.85 4.77 -13.94
N GLY A 485 -18.40 5.36 -12.83
CA GLY A 485 -17.16 5.00 -12.14
C GLY A 485 -17.19 3.57 -11.57
N PRO A 486 -16.21 3.15 -10.74
CA PRO A 486 -16.20 1.81 -10.17
C PRO A 486 -17.54 1.48 -9.51
N ALA A 487 -18.11 0.32 -9.84
CA ALA A 487 -19.45 -0.05 -9.43
C ALA A 487 -19.50 -0.15 -7.89
N PRO A 488 -20.46 0.54 -7.22
CA PRO A 488 -20.62 0.37 -5.78
C PRO A 488 -21.03 -1.08 -5.48
N LEU A 489 -20.40 -1.68 -4.47
CA LEU A 489 -20.73 -3.03 -4.03
C LEU A 489 -22.12 -3.04 -3.38
N ARG A 490 -22.97 -3.99 -3.78
CA ARG A 490 -24.39 -4.07 -3.36
C ARG A 490 -24.70 -5.32 -2.54
N HIS A 491 -23.97 -6.39 -2.79
CA HIS A 491 -24.11 -7.68 -2.15
C HIS A 491 -22.91 -7.99 -1.26
N LEU A 492 -21.70 -7.61 -1.68
CA LEU A 492 -20.49 -7.80 -0.89
C LEU A 492 -20.28 -6.61 0.07
N SER A 493 -20.74 -6.75 1.32
CA SER A 493 -20.59 -5.73 2.37
C SER A 493 -20.27 -6.34 3.74
N LEU A 494 -19.70 -5.53 4.64
CA LEU A 494 -19.41 -5.95 6.01
C LEU A 494 -20.69 -6.35 6.76
N ASP A 495 -21.81 -5.64 6.55
CA ASP A 495 -23.10 -5.95 7.17
C ASP A 495 -23.58 -7.37 6.83
N ARG A 496 -23.40 -7.81 5.57
CA ARG A 496 -23.78 -9.18 5.15
C ARG A 496 -22.80 -10.25 5.62
N LEU A 497 -21.54 -9.89 5.85
CA LEU A 497 -20.50 -10.79 6.35
C LEU A 497 -20.50 -10.90 7.88
N GLY A 498 -21.18 -9.99 8.58
CA GLY A 498 -21.13 -9.84 10.04
C GLY A 498 -19.88 -9.06 10.50
N GLU A 499 -19.94 -8.47 11.69
CA GLU A 499 -18.92 -7.52 12.18
C GLU A 499 -17.78 -8.16 13.01
N SER A 500 -17.91 -9.41 13.45
CA SER A 500 -16.95 -10.02 14.39
C SER A 500 -16.37 -11.34 13.88
N GLY A 501 -15.10 -11.57 14.20
CA GLY A 501 -14.39 -12.83 13.91
C GLY A 501 -13.74 -12.93 12.53
N GLN A 502 -12.97 -14.01 12.36
CA GLN A 502 -12.45 -14.43 11.06
C GLN A 502 -13.59 -14.98 10.20
N LEU A 503 -13.58 -14.62 8.93
CA LEU A 503 -14.53 -15.05 7.91
C LEU A 503 -14.00 -16.30 7.20
N ASP A 504 -14.90 -17.24 6.95
CA ASP A 504 -14.67 -18.36 6.05
C ASP A 504 -14.84 -17.91 4.59
N PHE A 505 -13.76 -17.99 3.80
CA PHE A 505 -13.77 -17.46 2.45
C PHE A 505 -14.79 -18.18 1.55
N ASP A 506 -14.83 -19.52 1.60
CA ASP A 506 -15.62 -20.33 0.66
C ASP A 506 -17.13 -20.27 0.95
N SER A 507 -17.52 -20.24 2.22
CA SER A 507 -18.93 -20.27 2.63
C SER A 507 -19.55 -18.89 2.85
N GLN A 508 -18.76 -17.87 3.22
CA GLN A 508 -19.25 -16.52 3.52
C GLN A 508 -18.89 -15.49 2.44
N VAL A 509 -17.67 -15.51 1.91
CA VAL A 509 -17.17 -14.44 1.03
C VAL A 509 -17.42 -14.74 -0.45
N TRP A 510 -16.97 -15.90 -0.93
CA TRP A 510 -17.09 -16.31 -2.33
C TRP A 510 -18.53 -16.26 -2.88
N PRO A 511 -19.56 -16.70 -2.15
CA PRO A 511 -20.93 -16.66 -2.66
C PRO A 511 -21.46 -15.23 -2.87
N LEU A 512 -20.97 -14.27 -2.07
CA LEU A 512 -21.31 -12.86 -2.24
C LEU A 512 -20.55 -12.24 -3.42
N ILE A 513 -19.31 -12.68 -3.68
CA ILE A 513 -18.56 -12.32 -4.89
C ILE A 513 -19.31 -12.77 -6.14
N GLU A 514 -19.74 -14.03 -6.20
CA GLU A 514 -20.50 -14.57 -7.33
C GLU A 514 -21.79 -13.79 -7.56
N THR A 515 -22.49 -13.46 -6.47
CA THR A 515 -23.74 -12.69 -6.52
C THR A 515 -23.51 -11.26 -6.99
N GLU A 516 -22.45 -10.59 -6.54
CA GLU A 516 -22.07 -9.24 -6.98
C GLU A 516 -21.76 -9.19 -8.48
N LEU A 517 -20.99 -10.17 -8.98
CA LEU A 517 -20.63 -10.23 -10.41
C LEU A 517 -21.85 -10.52 -11.30
N ALA A 518 -22.72 -11.45 -10.88
CA ALA A 518 -23.96 -11.75 -11.59
C ALA A 518 -24.91 -10.55 -11.61
N ASP A 519 -25.06 -9.87 -10.48
CA ASP A 519 -25.85 -8.66 -10.34
C ASP A 519 -25.34 -7.52 -11.24
N ALA A 520 -24.02 -7.30 -11.29
CA ALA A 520 -23.41 -6.32 -12.20
C ALA A 520 -23.69 -6.65 -13.68
N HIS A 521 -23.54 -7.92 -14.08
CA HIS A 521 -23.83 -8.39 -15.44
C HIS A 521 -25.30 -8.17 -15.81
N TYR A 522 -26.23 -8.74 -15.04
CA TYR A 522 -27.64 -8.74 -15.39
C TYR A 522 -28.25 -7.34 -15.25
N ARG A 523 -27.87 -6.54 -14.25
CA ARG A 523 -28.34 -5.15 -14.18
C ARG A 523 -28.00 -4.41 -15.46
N ARG A 524 -26.76 -4.54 -15.93
CA ARG A 524 -26.34 -3.86 -17.15
C ARG A 524 -27.06 -4.40 -18.37
N LEU A 525 -27.25 -5.72 -18.46
CA LEU A 525 -28.00 -6.34 -19.55
C LEU A 525 -29.44 -5.82 -19.61
N PHE A 526 -30.21 -5.87 -18.52
CA PHE A 526 -31.61 -5.43 -18.50
C PHE A 526 -31.78 -3.93 -18.75
N THR A 527 -30.82 -3.10 -18.30
CA THR A 527 -30.93 -1.64 -18.42
C THR A 527 -30.45 -1.11 -19.78
N ALA A 528 -29.39 -1.68 -20.33
CA ALA A 528 -28.79 -1.21 -21.58
C ALA A 528 -29.21 -1.99 -22.82
N HIS A 529 -29.71 -3.22 -22.63
CA HIS A 529 -30.11 -4.15 -23.69
C HIS A 529 -31.48 -4.79 -23.39
N PRO A 530 -32.54 -4.00 -23.12
CA PRO A 530 -33.85 -4.54 -22.77
C PRO A 530 -34.42 -5.47 -23.86
N GLU A 531 -34.04 -5.28 -25.13
CA GLU A 531 -34.41 -6.13 -26.26
C GLU A 531 -33.88 -7.57 -26.17
N ARG A 532 -32.88 -7.81 -25.32
CA ARG A 532 -32.29 -9.14 -25.05
C ARG A 532 -32.85 -9.82 -23.80
N THR A 533 -33.82 -9.18 -23.13
CA THR A 533 -34.38 -9.65 -21.84
C THR A 533 -35.90 -9.70 -21.86
N ARG A 534 -36.50 -10.38 -20.88
CA ARG A 534 -37.96 -10.41 -20.67
C ARG A 534 -38.33 -9.90 -19.27
N GLY A 535 -39.33 -9.03 -19.22
CA GLY A 535 -39.84 -8.45 -17.97
C GLY A 535 -38.88 -7.44 -17.33
N ALA A 536 -39.07 -7.15 -16.04
CA ALA A 536 -38.35 -6.08 -15.36
C ALA A 536 -37.13 -6.58 -14.56
N TRP A 537 -36.05 -5.78 -14.53
CA TRP A 537 -34.87 -6.01 -13.68
C TRP A 537 -35.24 -6.24 -12.21
N ALA A 538 -36.26 -5.54 -11.71
CA ALA A 538 -36.69 -5.60 -10.31
C ALA A 538 -37.00 -7.03 -9.83
N ASP A 539 -37.51 -7.90 -10.70
CA ASP A 539 -37.81 -9.30 -10.37
C ASP A 539 -36.51 -10.08 -10.06
N LEU A 540 -35.50 -9.94 -10.92
CA LEU A 540 -34.21 -10.60 -10.77
C LEU A 540 -33.36 -9.97 -9.66
N GLU A 541 -33.45 -8.65 -9.48
CA GLU A 541 -32.80 -7.95 -8.38
C GLU A 541 -33.32 -8.45 -7.03
N GLN A 542 -34.63 -8.64 -6.88
CA GLN A 542 -35.21 -9.16 -5.64
C GLN A 542 -34.77 -10.59 -5.34
N ALA A 543 -34.61 -11.42 -6.39
CA ALA A 543 -34.07 -12.77 -6.25
C ALA A 543 -32.61 -12.76 -5.79
N LEU A 544 -31.74 -11.95 -6.41
CA LEU A 544 -30.32 -11.81 -6.03
C LEU A 544 -30.10 -11.14 -4.67
N LYS A 545 -31.08 -10.36 -4.17
CA LYS A 545 -31.06 -9.84 -2.79
C LYS A 545 -31.28 -10.94 -1.75
N SER A 546 -32.14 -11.91 -2.07
CA SER A 546 -32.61 -12.94 -1.14
C SER A 546 -31.87 -14.28 -1.26
N HIS A 547 -31.27 -14.55 -2.42
CA HIS A 547 -30.65 -15.83 -2.77
C HIS A 547 -29.29 -15.63 -3.43
N ARG A 548 -28.44 -16.67 -3.39
CA ARG A 548 -27.14 -16.69 -4.10
C ARG A 548 -27.40 -16.75 -5.61
N ALA A 549 -26.48 -16.21 -6.41
CA ALA A 549 -26.57 -16.31 -7.87
C ALA A 549 -26.66 -17.75 -8.39
N THR A 550 -26.04 -18.70 -7.68
CA THR A 550 -26.03 -20.14 -8.00
C THR A 550 -27.25 -20.91 -7.46
N ASP A 551 -28.19 -20.25 -6.78
CA ASP A 551 -29.44 -20.88 -6.31
C ASP A 551 -30.31 -21.30 -7.51
N SER A 552 -30.94 -22.47 -7.42
CA SER A 552 -31.79 -23.00 -8.49
C SER A 552 -32.98 -22.09 -8.82
N ARG A 553 -33.48 -21.32 -7.84
CA ARG A 553 -34.55 -20.33 -8.05
C ARG A 553 -34.07 -19.15 -8.89
N VAL A 554 -32.84 -18.68 -8.64
CA VAL A 554 -32.24 -17.59 -9.43
C VAL A 554 -31.93 -18.10 -10.83
N THR A 555 -31.38 -19.30 -10.95
CA THR A 555 -31.06 -19.93 -12.24
C THR A 555 -32.29 -20.10 -13.11
N ALA A 556 -33.39 -20.64 -12.57
CA ALA A 556 -34.65 -20.80 -13.30
C ALA A 556 -35.23 -19.45 -13.76
N LEU A 557 -35.13 -18.41 -12.93
CA LEU A 557 -35.57 -17.07 -13.29
C LEU A 557 -34.69 -16.47 -14.39
N VAL A 558 -33.37 -16.63 -14.32
CA VAL A 558 -32.44 -16.22 -15.39
C VAL A 558 -32.79 -16.92 -16.70
N ASP A 559 -33.03 -18.23 -16.68
CA ASP A 559 -33.38 -19.00 -17.87
C ASP A 559 -34.67 -18.51 -18.53
N GLU A 560 -35.66 -18.11 -17.73
CA GLU A 560 -36.92 -17.52 -18.19
C GLU A 560 -36.73 -16.11 -18.77
N ARG A 561 -35.93 -15.28 -18.09
CA ARG A 561 -35.83 -13.84 -18.37
C ARG A 561 -34.69 -13.45 -19.32
N VAL A 562 -33.73 -14.32 -19.56
CA VAL A 562 -32.60 -14.14 -20.48
C VAL A 562 -32.64 -15.28 -21.52
N PRO A 563 -33.39 -15.09 -22.63
CA PRO A 563 -33.69 -16.18 -23.56
C PRO A 563 -32.45 -16.72 -24.30
N ASP A 564 -31.51 -15.84 -24.66
CA ASP A 564 -30.26 -16.25 -25.30
C ASP A 564 -29.25 -16.74 -24.25
N PRO A 565 -28.81 -18.01 -24.28
CA PRO A 565 -27.81 -18.52 -23.35
C PRO A 565 -26.48 -17.76 -23.40
N ARG A 566 -26.14 -17.11 -24.51
CA ARG A 566 -24.90 -16.32 -24.66
C ARG A 566 -24.90 -15.04 -23.81
N ASP A 567 -26.08 -14.63 -23.36
CA ASP A 567 -26.28 -13.45 -22.51
C ASP A 567 -26.34 -13.80 -21.02
N ARG A 568 -26.26 -15.09 -20.67
CA ARG A 568 -26.26 -15.56 -19.29
C ARG A 568 -24.84 -15.47 -18.70
N PHE A 569 -24.76 -15.00 -17.47
CA PHE A 569 -23.52 -14.93 -16.72
C PHE A 569 -23.12 -16.31 -16.22
N ASP A 570 -21.93 -16.77 -16.58
CA ASP A 570 -21.32 -18.00 -16.11
C ASP A 570 -19.87 -17.72 -15.68
N LEU A 571 -19.64 -17.62 -14.37
CA LEU A 571 -18.31 -17.34 -13.83
C LEU A 571 -17.33 -18.48 -14.08
N ALA A 572 -17.80 -19.73 -14.06
CA ALA A 572 -16.95 -20.89 -14.33
C ALA A 572 -16.49 -20.90 -15.79
N ALA A 573 -17.38 -20.51 -16.73
CA ALA A 573 -16.99 -20.30 -18.12
C ALA A 573 -15.99 -19.17 -18.31
N ILE A 574 -16.15 -18.08 -17.56
CA ILE A 574 -15.21 -16.97 -17.61
C ILE A 574 -13.85 -17.42 -17.08
N ASP A 575 -13.77 -18.11 -15.93
CA ASP A 575 -12.48 -18.55 -15.38
C ASP A 575 -11.79 -19.64 -16.23
N ARG A 576 -12.58 -20.59 -16.75
CA ARG A 576 -12.10 -21.75 -17.50
C ARG A 576 -12.88 -21.88 -18.83
N PRO A 577 -12.52 -21.08 -19.84
CA PRO A 577 -13.25 -21.10 -21.12
C PRO A 577 -13.01 -22.40 -21.91
N LEU A 578 -11.86 -23.04 -21.73
CA LEU A 578 -11.52 -24.31 -22.35
C LEU A 578 -11.44 -25.40 -21.26
N THR A 579 -12.36 -26.36 -21.30
CA THR A 579 -12.35 -27.56 -20.46
C THR A 579 -12.53 -28.82 -21.31
N THR A 580 -12.26 -29.99 -20.74
CA THR A 580 -12.46 -31.31 -21.39
C THR A 580 -13.86 -31.50 -21.94
N ASP A 581 -14.88 -31.01 -21.22
CA ASP A 581 -16.28 -31.14 -21.63
C ASP A 581 -16.67 -30.17 -22.75
N ARG A 582 -15.90 -29.09 -22.94
CA ARG A 582 -16.20 -28.01 -23.89
C ARG A 582 -15.45 -28.13 -25.20
N VAL A 583 -14.25 -28.72 -25.20
CA VAL A 583 -13.37 -28.77 -26.38
C VAL A 583 -12.72 -30.15 -26.52
N PRO A 584 -12.97 -30.92 -27.58
CA PRO A 584 -12.24 -32.16 -27.83
C PRO A 584 -10.74 -31.92 -28.09
N ALA A 585 -9.89 -32.87 -27.69
CA ALA A 585 -8.43 -32.79 -27.81
C ALA A 585 -7.95 -32.36 -29.22
N ALA A 586 -8.46 -32.97 -30.30
CA ALA A 586 -8.06 -32.66 -31.67
C ALA A 586 -8.38 -31.22 -32.14
N GLY A 587 -9.14 -30.43 -31.36
CA GLY A 587 -9.51 -29.05 -31.67
C GLY A 587 -8.94 -28.00 -30.70
N ALA A 588 -8.04 -28.38 -29.79
CA ALA A 588 -7.57 -27.48 -28.73
C ALA A 588 -6.91 -26.20 -29.27
N GLU A 589 -6.00 -26.30 -30.24
CA GLU A 589 -5.33 -25.15 -30.84
C GLU A 589 -6.34 -24.21 -31.54
N SER A 590 -7.21 -24.76 -32.38
CA SER A 590 -8.28 -24.01 -33.05
C SER A 590 -9.23 -23.32 -32.06
N ALA A 591 -9.51 -23.95 -30.91
CA ALA A 591 -10.35 -23.36 -29.87
C ALA A 591 -9.67 -22.18 -29.16
N VAL A 592 -8.35 -22.23 -28.96
CA VAL A 592 -7.58 -21.07 -28.44
C VAL A 592 -7.64 -19.92 -29.45
N VAL A 593 -7.45 -20.20 -30.74
CA VAL A 593 -7.55 -19.21 -31.82
C VAL A 593 -8.94 -18.58 -31.88
N ALA A 594 -10.00 -19.39 -31.80
CA ALA A 594 -11.38 -18.92 -31.74
C ALA A 594 -11.62 -18.04 -30.52
N HIS A 595 -11.16 -18.46 -29.33
CA HIS A 595 -11.29 -17.69 -28.10
C HIS A 595 -10.65 -16.30 -28.21
N ILE A 596 -9.42 -16.21 -28.74
CA ILE A 596 -8.73 -14.92 -28.90
C ILE A 596 -9.46 -14.03 -29.92
N THR A 597 -9.96 -14.63 -31.02
CA THR A 597 -10.70 -13.91 -32.06
C THR A 597 -12.01 -13.34 -31.52
N ASP A 598 -12.78 -14.17 -30.81
CA ASP A 598 -14.04 -13.78 -30.19
C ASP A 598 -13.83 -12.73 -29.10
N ASP A 599 -12.78 -12.87 -28.29
CA ASP A 599 -12.42 -11.88 -27.26
C ASP A 599 -12.14 -10.51 -27.87
N LEU A 600 -11.35 -10.46 -28.95
CA LEU A 600 -11.04 -9.22 -29.66
C LEU A 600 -12.28 -8.55 -30.27
N ALA A 601 -13.18 -9.34 -30.87
CA ALA A 601 -14.43 -8.84 -31.41
C ALA A 601 -15.34 -8.30 -30.30
N ARG A 602 -15.56 -9.11 -29.26
CA ARG A 602 -16.43 -8.80 -28.11
C ARG A 602 -15.98 -7.54 -27.38
N ARG A 603 -14.67 -7.38 -27.15
CA ARG A 603 -14.11 -6.24 -26.39
C ARG A 603 -14.09 -4.91 -27.13
N ARG A 604 -14.44 -4.89 -28.42
CA ARG A 604 -14.61 -3.66 -29.21
C ARG A 604 -16.06 -3.27 -29.42
N ASP A 605 -17.00 -4.17 -29.15
CA ASP A 605 -18.42 -3.96 -29.40
C ASP A 605 -19.18 -3.58 -28.11
N ARG A 606 -19.76 -2.37 -28.10
CA ARG A 606 -20.55 -1.85 -26.98
C ARG A 606 -21.82 -2.66 -26.69
N ALA A 607 -22.28 -3.53 -27.60
CA ALA A 607 -23.33 -4.50 -27.33
C ALA A 607 -22.98 -5.43 -26.14
N TYR A 608 -21.70 -5.61 -25.85
CA TYR A 608 -21.20 -6.38 -24.71
C TYR A 608 -20.86 -5.51 -23.50
N SER A 609 -21.57 -4.38 -23.32
CA SER A 609 -21.40 -3.54 -22.13
C SER A 609 -21.57 -4.25 -20.76
N PRO A 610 -22.30 -5.38 -20.61
CA PRO A 610 -22.23 -6.17 -19.37
C PRO A 610 -20.82 -6.60 -18.95
N ASP A 611 -19.92 -6.87 -19.90
CA ASP A 611 -18.52 -7.22 -19.60
C ASP A 611 -17.78 -6.10 -18.88
N ARG A 612 -18.12 -4.84 -19.23
CA ARG A 612 -17.55 -3.68 -18.55
C ARG A 612 -18.09 -3.56 -17.13
N ALA A 613 -19.39 -3.78 -16.93
CA ALA A 613 -19.97 -3.79 -15.58
C ALA A 613 -19.35 -4.87 -14.69
N VAL A 614 -19.11 -6.07 -15.25
CA VAL A 614 -18.40 -7.16 -14.56
C VAL A 614 -16.96 -6.77 -14.25
N PHE A 615 -16.23 -6.16 -15.20
CA PHE A 615 -14.87 -5.65 -14.96
C PHE A 615 -14.84 -4.64 -13.82
N ASP A 616 -15.76 -3.67 -13.79
CA ASP A 616 -15.81 -2.66 -12.73
C ASP A 616 -16.16 -3.28 -11.37
N ALA A 617 -17.05 -4.28 -11.33
CA ALA A 617 -17.31 -5.06 -10.13
C ALA A 617 -16.08 -5.84 -9.66
N PHE A 618 -15.32 -6.48 -10.55
CA PHE A 618 -14.04 -7.11 -10.20
C PHE A 618 -13.06 -6.13 -9.54
N VAL A 619 -12.96 -4.89 -10.05
CA VAL A 619 -12.10 -3.84 -9.47
C VAL A 619 -12.57 -3.47 -8.06
N SER A 620 -13.87 -3.26 -7.86
CA SER A 620 -14.44 -2.94 -6.54
C SER A 620 -14.26 -4.09 -5.54
N ILE A 621 -14.51 -5.34 -5.96
CA ILE A 621 -14.33 -6.53 -5.12
C ILE A 621 -12.85 -6.71 -4.75
N HIS A 622 -11.92 -6.50 -5.68
CA HIS A 622 -10.48 -6.57 -5.39
C HIS A 622 -10.07 -5.54 -4.32
N GLY A 623 -10.61 -4.31 -4.39
CA GLY A 623 -10.43 -3.30 -3.36
C GLY A 623 -10.98 -3.74 -2.00
N PHE A 624 -12.18 -4.30 -1.97
CA PHE A 624 -12.82 -4.80 -0.75
C PHE A 624 -12.06 -5.95 -0.09
N LEU A 625 -11.63 -6.96 -0.86
CA LEU A 625 -10.83 -8.08 -0.35
C LEU A 625 -9.48 -7.62 0.21
N SER A 626 -8.87 -6.62 -0.42
CA SER A 626 -7.64 -6.00 0.10
C SER A 626 -7.87 -5.37 1.48
N GLY A 627 -9.04 -4.76 1.70
CA GLY A 627 -9.47 -4.26 3.01
C GLY A 627 -9.64 -5.35 4.06
N LEU A 628 -10.35 -6.44 3.72
CA LEU A 628 -10.53 -7.59 4.64
C LEU A 628 -9.19 -8.20 5.07
N LEU A 629 -8.24 -8.31 4.15
CA LEU A 629 -6.88 -8.79 4.46
C LEU A 629 -6.14 -7.84 5.39
N ALA A 630 -6.21 -6.53 5.15
CA ALA A 630 -5.58 -5.52 5.99
C ALA A 630 -6.15 -5.49 7.42
N GLU A 631 -7.43 -5.79 7.58
CA GLU A 631 -8.11 -5.90 8.87
C GLU A 631 -7.92 -7.24 9.57
N GLY A 632 -7.27 -8.22 8.92
CA GLY A 632 -7.09 -9.57 9.47
C GLY A 632 -8.39 -10.37 9.58
N ARG A 633 -9.41 -10.01 8.78
CA ARG A 633 -10.71 -10.68 8.76
C ARG A 633 -10.70 -12.02 8.03
N LEU A 634 -9.69 -12.30 7.22
CA LEU A 634 -9.47 -13.60 6.59
C LEU A 634 -8.33 -14.34 7.27
N ALA A 635 -8.40 -15.67 7.30
CA ALA A 635 -7.30 -16.48 7.79
C ALA A 635 -6.03 -16.25 6.93
N VAL A 636 -4.86 -16.25 7.57
CA VAL A 636 -3.58 -16.01 6.88
C VAL A 636 -3.31 -17.05 5.78
N GLY A 637 -3.75 -18.30 5.96
CA GLY A 637 -3.67 -19.35 4.94
C GLY A 637 -4.57 -19.10 3.72
N ASP A 638 -5.74 -18.49 3.93
CA ASP A 638 -6.67 -18.16 2.85
C ASP A 638 -6.17 -17.01 1.98
N ARG A 639 -5.33 -16.11 2.53
CA ARG A 639 -4.63 -15.10 1.73
C ARG A 639 -3.91 -15.74 0.55
N ILE A 640 -3.16 -16.83 0.79
CA ILE A 640 -2.42 -17.52 -0.27
C ILE A 640 -3.36 -18.35 -1.14
N THR A 641 -4.07 -19.29 -0.53
CA THR A 641 -4.75 -20.35 -1.30
C THR A 641 -6.03 -19.87 -1.97
N ARG A 642 -6.75 -18.90 -1.38
CA ARG A 642 -8.04 -18.40 -1.89
C ARG A 642 -7.91 -17.05 -2.57
N VAL A 643 -7.22 -16.10 -1.93
CA VAL A 643 -7.15 -14.73 -2.46
C VAL A 643 -6.07 -14.58 -3.51
N GLU A 644 -4.83 -15.01 -3.27
CA GLU A 644 -3.74 -14.85 -4.24
C GLU A 644 -3.82 -15.87 -5.38
N ASP A 645 -4.04 -17.14 -5.06
CA ASP A 645 -4.03 -18.21 -6.06
C ASP A 645 -5.36 -18.33 -6.81
N GLY A 646 -6.46 -18.17 -6.08
CA GLY A 646 -7.82 -18.18 -6.64
C GLY A 646 -8.19 -16.81 -7.21
N TRP A 647 -8.63 -15.89 -6.35
CA TRP A 647 -9.22 -14.61 -6.74
C TRP A 647 -8.29 -13.75 -7.60
N ARG A 648 -7.04 -13.51 -7.19
CA ARG A 648 -6.09 -12.68 -7.94
C ARG A 648 -5.74 -13.34 -9.28
N GLY A 649 -5.64 -14.67 -9.33
CA GLY A 649 -5.47 -15.40 -10.58
C GLY A 649 -6.61 -15.15 -11.59
N LEU A 650 -7.86 -15.12 -11.12
CA LEU A 650 -9.06 -14.79 -11.91
C LEU A 650 -9.13 -13.30 -12.26
N PHE A 651 -8.93 -12.43 -11.27
CA PHE A 651 -8.89 -10.98 -11.44
C PHE A 651 -7.84 -10.57 -12.47
N SER A 652 -6.63 -11.15 -12.42
CA SER A 652 -5.59 -10.86 -13.41
C SER A 652 -5.99 -11.34 -14.81
N PHE A 653 -6.61 -12.52 -14.92
CA PHE A 653 -7.09 -13.06 -16.17
C PHE A 653 -8.13 -12.14 -16.85
N VAL A 654 -9.07 -11.58 -16.09
CA VAL A 654 -10.16 -10.72 -16.60
C VAL A 654 -9.75 -9.26 -16.73
N CYS A 655 -9.05 -8.71 -15.73
CA CYS A 655 -8.86 -7.27 -15.58
C CYS A 655 -7.45 -6.79 -15.92
N SER A 656 -6.43 -7.66 -15.89
CA SER A 656 -5.02 -7.30 -16.12
C SER A 656 -4.52 -7.66 -17.52
N GLY A 657 -5.43 -7.79 -18.47
CA GLY A 657 -5.20 -8.09 -19.87
C GLY A 657 -4.17 -7.25 -20.63
N PRO A 658 -3.58 -7.76 -21.72
CA PRO A 658 -2.73 -6.97 -22.61
C PRO A 658 -3.56 -6.00 -23.48
N PRO A 659 -2.90 -5.03 -24.13
CA PRO A 659 -3.54 -4.22 -25.18
C PRO A 659 -4.14 -5.11 -26.29
N PRO A 660 -5.32 -4.78 -26.86
CA PRO A 660 -5.95 -5.61 -27.91
C PRO A 660 -5.03 -5.92 -29.08
N ARG A 661 -4.20 -4.95 -29.49
CA ARG A 661 -3.21 -5.13 -30.56
C ARG A 661 -2.25 -6.30 -30.29
N ARG A 662 -1.89 -6.58 -29.04
CA ARG A 662 -0.99 -7.70 -28.71
C ARG A 662 -1.62 -9.06 -28.92
N LEU A 663 -2.93 -9.20 -28.70
CA LEU A 663 -3.62 -10.44 -29.03
C LEU A 663 -3.81 -10.59 -30.54
N ALA A 664 -4.01 -9.49 -31.28
CA ALA A 664 -4.04 -9.53 -32.74
C ALA A 664 -2.66 -9.91 -33.33
N GLU A 665 -1.57 -9.40 -32.77
CA GLU A 665 -0.19 -9.78 -33.10
C GLU A 665 0.06 -11.26 -32.81
N LEU A 666 -0.44 -11.77 -31.68
CA LEU A 666 -0.35 -13.19 -31.33
C LEU A 666 -1.06 -14.09 -32.36
N LEU A 667 -2.24 -13.69 -32.84
CA LEU A 667 -2.92 -14.40 -33.94
C LEU A 667 -2.12 -14.35 -35.25
N ALA A 668 -1.48 -13.21 -35.55
CA ALA A 668 -0.62 -13.07 -36.73
C ALA A 668 0.62 -13.97 -36.65
N LEU A 669 1.25 -14.07 -35.47
CA LEU A 669 2.37 -14.99 -35.21
C LEU A 669 1.95 -16.45 -35.36
N HIS A 670 0.74 -16.79 -34.89
CA HIS A 670 0.19 -18.13 -35.08
C HIS A 670 -0.02 -18.46 -36.56
N ARG A 671 -0.66 -17.58 -37.33
CA ARG A 671 -0.83 -17.75 -38.79
C ARG A 671 0.51 -17.90 -39.54
N ALA A 672 1.55 -17.24 -39.06
CA ALA A 672 2.91 -17.33 -39.62
C ALA A 672 3.70 -18.57 -39.17
N GLY A 673 3.14 -19.44 -38.32
CA GLY A 673 3.81 -20.65 -37.82
C GLY A 673 4.89 -20.40 -36.77
N VAL A 674 4.91 -19.21 -36.15
CA VAL A 674 5.87 -18.86 -35.09
C VAL A 674 5.34 -19.27 -33.71
N VAL A 675 4.02 -19.33 -33.53
CA VAL A 675 3.37 -19.71 -32.26
C VAL A 675 2.33 -20.80 -32.49
N HIS A 676 2.43 -21.85 -31.70
CA HIS A 676 1.48 -22.96 -31.60
C HIS A 676 0.88 -23.02 -30.20
N PHE A 677 -0.42 -23.30 -30.12
CA PHE A 677 -1.12 -23.39 -28.84
C PHE A 677 -1.36 -24.83 -28.40
N LEU A 678 -0.88 -25.17 -27.22
CA LEU A 678 -1.02 -26.49 -26.63
C LEU A 678 -2.38 -26.70 -25.95
N GLY A 679 -3.12 -25.65 -25.64
CA GLY A 679 -4.40 -25.74 -24.91
C GLY A 679 -4.24 -25.80 -23.38
N PRO A 680 -5.32 -26.15 -22.65
CA PRO A 680 -5.37 -26.09 -21.19
C PRO A 680 -4.61 -27.25 -20.52
N GLU A 681 -4.42 -27.10 -19.20
CA GLU A 681 -3.83 -28.12 -18.34
C GLU A 681 -2.40 -28.55 -18.74
N LEU A 682 -1.61 -27.61 -19.26
CA LEU A 682 -0.22 -27.86 -19.61
C LEU A 682 0.57 -28.40 -18.40
N SER A 683 1.19 -29.55 -18.61
CA SER A 683 2.22 -30.16 -17.77
C SER A 683 3.51 -30.30 -18.56
N VAL A 684 4.65 -30.13 -17.90
CA VAL A 684 5.98 -30.28 -18.53
C VAL A 684 6.84 -31.13 -17.61
N GLU A 685 7.50 -32.13 -18.17
CA GLU A 685 8.50 -32.95 -17.48
C GLU A 685 9.81 -32.99 -18.26
N LEU A 686 10.91 -33.26 -17.57
CA LEU A 686 12.19 -33.59 -18.20
C LEU A 686 12.28 -35.11 -18.37
N ALA A 687 12.28 -35.60 -19.61
CA ALA A 687 12.30 -37.03 -19.93
C ALA A 687 13.55 -37.38 -20.77
N GLY A 688 14.58 -37.90 -20.11
CA GLY A 688 15.86 -38.17 -20.74
C GLY A 688 16.57 -36.86 -21.05
N ASP A 689 16.82 -36.58 -22.32
CA ASP A 689 17.53 -35.42 -22.87
C ASP A 689 16.59 -34.38 -23.52
N HIS A 690 15.30 -34.40 -23.16
CA HIS A 690 14.30 -33.51 -23.72
C HIS A 690 13.24 -33.12 -22.69
N PHE A 691 12.70 -31.91 -22.83
CA PHE A 691 11.46 -31.52 -22.17
C PHE A 691 10.27 -32.08 -22.95
N VAL A 692 9.24 -32.56 -22.24
CA VAL A 692 8.01 -33.09 -22.82
C VAL A 692 6.83 -32.34 -22.25
N ALA A 693 6.16 -31.54 -23.09
CA ALA A 693 4.93 -30.85 -22.77
C ALA A 693 3.71 -31.72 -23.12
N ARG A 694 2.79 -31.91 -22.18
CA ARG A 694 1.49 -32.56 -22.41
C ARG A 694 0.36 -31.65 -21.97
N SER A 695 -0.72 -31.67 -22.73
CA SER A 695 -1.92 -30.86 -22.52
C SER A 695 -3.10 -31.51 -23.22
N GLN A 696 -4.30 -30.98 -22.97
CA GLN A 696 -5.50 -31.36 -23.71
C GLN A 696 -5.30 -31.02 -25.21
N GLY A 697 -5.21 -32.05 -26.05
CA GLY A 697 -4.92 -31.92 -27.49
C GLY A 697 -3.53 -32.34 -27.94
N HIS A 698 -2.59 -32.45 -27.00
CA HIS A 698 -1.23 -32.93 -27.26
C HIS A 698 -0.85 -34.04 -26.26
N GLU A 699 -1.67 -35.09 -26.18
CA GLU A 699 -1.46 -36.20 -25.23
C GLU A 699 -0.18 -37.01 -25.51
N THR A 700 0.20 -37.14 -26.78
CA THR A 700 1.46 -37.77 -27.21
C THR A 700 2.69 -36.96 -26.81
N GLY A 701 2.49 -35.69 -26.47
CA GLY A 701 3.48 -34.75 -25.97
C GLY A 701 4.32 -34.07 -27.04
N VAL A 702 4.62 -32.79 -26.84
CA VAL A 702 5.59 -32.03 -27.65
C VAL A 702 6.96 -32.16 -27.00
N ARG A 703 7.97 -32.60 -27.75
CA ARG A 703 9.34 -32.83 -27.25
C ARG A 703 10.27 -31.73 -27.76
N THR A 704 10.98 -31.06 -26.85
CA THR A 704 11.92 -29.98 -27.20
C THR A 704 13.20 -30.04 -26.37
N ARG A 705 14.23 -29.29 -26.81
CA ARG A 705 15.47 -29.06 -26.02
C ARG A 705 15.43 -27.76 -25.23
N ALA A 706 14.40 -26.94 -25.45
CA ALA A 706 14.24 -25.63 -24.84
C ALA A 706 12.90 -25.50 -24.10
N LEU A 707 12.94 -24.95 -22.88
CA LEU A 707 11.81 -24.63 -22.02
C LEU A 707 11.95 -23.22 -21.46
N VAL A 708 10.87 -22.44 -21.54
CA VAL A 708 10.76 -21.12 -20.93
C VAL A 708 9.56 -21.05 -19.99
N ASP A 709 9.80 -20.58 -18.77
CA ASP A 709 8.74 -20.22 -17.84
C ASP A 709 8.33 -18.76 -18.00
N ALA A 710 7.26 -18.52 -18.76
CA ALA A 710 6.76 -17.19 -19.08
C ALA A 710 5.80 -16.64 -17.99
N PHE A 711 6.30 -16.58 -16.75
CA PHE A 711 5.62 -15.98 -15.61
C PHE A 711 6.64 -15.44 -14.60
N LEU A 712 6.17 -14.61 -13.67
CA LEU A 712 7.00 -14.12 -12.56
C LEU A 712 7.00 -15.15 -11.41
N ALA A 713 8.13 -15.26 -10.72
CA ALA A 713 8.19 -16.01 -9.48
C ALA A 713 7.23 -15.42 -8.44
N ARG A 714 6.63 -16.28 -7.60
CA ARG A 714 5.84 -15.82 -6.47
C ARG A 714 6.76 -15.06 -5.51
N VAL A 715 6.29 -13.90 -5.05
CA VAL A 715 6.99 -13.16 -3.99
C VAL A 715 6.92 -13.94 -2.68
N ASP A 716 8.07 -14.36 -2.16
CA ASP A 716 8.25 -14.84 -0.79
C ASP A 716 9.54 -14.23 -0.24
N ILE A 717 9.41 -13.38 0.77
CA ILE A 717 10.57 -12.68 1.32
C ILE A 717 11.59 -13.63 1.94
N ASN A 718 11.18 -14.83 2.34
CA ASN A 718 12.11 -15.84 2.84
C ASN A 718 13.01 -16.40 1.73
N GLU A 719 12.55 -16.32 0.48
CA GLU A 719 13.26 -16.78 -0.71
C GLU A 719 13.78 -15.60 -1.55
N THR A 720 13.95 -14.42 -0.96
CA THR A 720 14.51 -13.26 -1.69
C THR A 720 15.99 -13.43 -2.00
N ALA A 721 16.45 -12.92 -3.16
CA ALA A 721 17.86 -12.81 -3.51
C ALA A 721 18.49 -11.49 -3.01
N ASP A 722 17.72 -10.57 -2.42
CA ASP A 722 18.22 -9.28 -1.96
C ASP A 722 19.15 -9.42 -0.72
N PRO A 723 20.43 -8.98 -0.81
CA PRO A 723 21.41 -9.21 0.25
C PRO A 723 21.09 -8.46 1.55
N ALA A 724 20.60 -7.22 1.47
CA ALA A 724 20.28 -6.43 2.65
C ALA A 724 19.11 -7.03 3.42
N ILE A 725 18.05 -7.44 2.72
CA ILE A 725 16.90 -8.10 3.35
C ILE A 725 17.30 -9.44 3.95
N ARG A 726 18.06 -10.28 3.23
CA ARG A 726 18.54 -11.58 3.74
C ARG A 726 19.36 -11.43 5.00
N SER A 727 20.29 -10.47 5.03
CA SER A 727 21.15 -10.18 6.19
C SER A 727 20.32 -9.79 7.42
N LEU A 728 19.35 -8.89 7.23
CA LEU A 728 18.43 -8.47 8.29
C LEU A 728 17.54 -9.61 8.80
N LEU A 729 17.00 -10.43 7.90
CA LEU A 729 16.21 -11.62 8.25
C LEU A 729 17.05 -12.62 9.06
N ALA A 730 18.29 -12.90 8.63
CA ALA A 730 19.20 -13.82 9.31
C ALA A 730 19.47 -13.38 10.76
N ARG A 731 19.63 -12.07 11.00
CA ARG A 731 19.82 -11.49 12.35
C ARG A 731 18.52 -11.32 13.15
N GLY A 732 17.37 -11.73 12.62
CA GLY A 732 16.07 -11.54 13.27
C GLY A 732 15.62 -10.07 13.37
N GLN A 733 16.26 -9.19 12.61
CA GLN A 733 16.00 -7.74 12.58
C GLN A 733 14.81 -7.36 11.69
N LEU A 734 14.24 -8.34 10.99
CA LEU A 734 12.97 -8.26 10.28
C LEU A 734 12.13 -9.50 10.62
N ALA A 735 10.83 -9.31 10.76
CA ALA A 735 9.83 -10.34 10.87
C ALA A 735 9.14 -10.55 9.53
N THR A 736 8.83 -11.81 9.26
CA THR A 736 8.03 -12.22 8.11
C THR A 736 6.69 -12.75 8.58
N GLU A 737 5.69 -12.70 7.72
CA GLU A 737 4.49 -13.49 7.91
C GLU A 737 4.83 -14.98 7.90
N ARG A 738 4.21 -15.71 8.83
CA ARG A 738 4.29 -17.17 8.87
C ARG A 738 2.95 -17.71 8.42
N ILE A 739 2.96 -18.39 7.28
CA ILE A 739 1.74 -18.91 6.65
C ILE A 739 1.73 -20.41 6.89
N PRO A 740 0.89 -20.91 7.81
CA PRO A 740 0.79 -22.35 8.04
C PRO A 740 0.19 -23.03 6.81
N GLY A 741 0.78 -24.15 6.40
CA GLY A 741 0.22 -25.05 5.41
C GLY A 741 -0.72 -26.07 6.04
N PRO A 742 -1.58 -26.70 5.21
CA PRO A 742 -2.55 -27.69 5.68
C PRO A 742 -1.91 -28.88 6.42
N ASP A 743 -0.68 -29.25 6.04
CA ASP A 743 0.05 -30.38 6.62
C ASP A 743 1.00 -29.97 7.77
N GLY A 744 0.81 -28.78 8.35
CA GLY A 744 1.70 -28.23 9.39
C GLY A 744 3.03 -27.64 8.87
N GLY A 745 3.29 -27.73 7.56
CA GLY A 745 4.39 -27.05 6.88
C GLY A 745 4.20 -25.53 6.75
N ARG A 746 5.09 -24.86 6.02
CA ARG A 746 4.97 -23.42 5.69
C ARG A 746 4.55 -23.27 4.23
N LEU A 747 3.51 -22.48 3.95
CA LEU A 747 3.21 -22.05 2.59
C LEU A 747 4.17 -20.93 2.16
N PRO A 748 4.57 -20.91 0.86
CA PRO A 748 5.30 -19.77 0.32
C PRO A 748 4.41 -18.52 0.30
N GLY A 749 5.02 -17.36 0.09
CA GLY A 749 4.29 -16.08 0.01
C GLY A 749 4.41 -15.19 1.25
N GLY A 750 5.40 -15.44 2.11
CA GLY A 750 5.63 -14.63 3.30
C GLY A 750 6.04 -13.20 2.92
N LEU A 751 5.40 -12.20 3.52
CA LEU A 751 5.74 -10.79 3.35
C LEU A 751 6.41 -10.23 4.61
N LEU A 752 7.10 -9.10 4.48
CA LEU A 752 7.65 -8.36 5.62
C LEU A 752 6.53 -7.78 6.48
N ARG A 753 6.69 -7.82 7.80
CA ARG A 753 5.69 -7.28 8.72
C ARG A 753 6.08 -5.90 9.23
N THR A 754 5.07 -5.03 9.34
CA THR A 754 5.18 -3.71 9.95
C THR A 754 4.13 -3.52 11.03
N ASP A 755 4.31 -2.48 11.85
CA ASP A 755 3.21 -1.90 12.59
C ASP A 755 2.35 -0.98 11.68
N ARG A 756 1.41 -0.23 12.29
CA ARG A 756 0.51 0.69 11.58
C ARG A 756 1.21 1.93 11.01
N GLU A 757 2.40 2.25 11.49
CA GLU A 757 3.22 3.38 11.07
C GLU A 757 4.29 2.98 10.04
N ALA A 758 4.16 1.76 9.49
CA ALA A 758 5.11 1.14 8.56
C ALA A 758 6.51 0.90 9.16
N ARG A 759 6.66 0.92 10.49
CA ARG A 759 7.92 0.55 11.16
C ARG A 759 8.11 -0.96 11.11
N ALA A 760 9.34 -1.38 10.86
CA ALA A 760 9.72 -2.78 10.75
C ALA A 760 9.47 -3.52 12.07
N LEU A 761 8.79 -4.66 12.03
CA LEU A 761 8.76 -5.60 13.16
C LEU A 761 10.00 -6.48 13.12
N ARG A 762 10.59 -6.75 14.28
CA ARG A 762 11.65 -7.76 14.47
C ARG A 762 11.04 -9.13 14.75
N ARG A 763 11.83 -10.19 14.62
CA ARG A 763 11.37 -11.57 14.81
C ARG A 763 10.79 -11.82 16.21
N ASP A 764 11.29 -11.11 17.23
CA ASP A 764 10.80 -11.16 18.61
C ASP A 764 9.47 -10.40 18.83
N GLY A 765 8.93 -9.75 17.79
CA GLY A 765 7.72 -8.95 17.85
C GLY A 765 7.94 -7.47 18.22
N SER A 766 9.16 -7.08 18.59
CA SER A 766 9.48 -5.68 18.89
C SER A 766 9.46 -4.82 17.62
N VAL A 767 9.05 -3.56 17.77
CA VAL A 767 9.07 -2.58 16.68
C VAL A 767 10.46 -1.94 16.59
N HIS A 768 10.97 -1.77 15.37
CA HIS A 768 12.18 -1.01 15.14
C HIS A 768 11.87 0.50 15.18
N PRO A 769 12.58 1.32 15.96
CA PRO A 769 12.23 2.73 16.11
C PRO A 769 12.46 3.55 14.82
N ASN A 770 13.52 3.22 14.08
CA ASN A 770 14.02 4.07 12.99
C ASN A 770 14.08 3.38 11.62
N ARG A 771 13.43 2.22 11.46
CA ARG A 771 13.47 1.42 10.23
C ARG A 771 12.07 1.22 9.72
N TYR A 772 11.82 1.63 8.49
CA TYR A 772 10.50 1.63 7.87
C TYR A 772 10.50 0.73 6.65
N LEU A 773 9.39 0.04 6.39
CA LEU A 773 9.25 -0.88 5.28
C LEU A 773 8.08 -0.44 4.42
N VAL A 774 8.28 -0.39 3.11
CA VAL A 774 7.22 -0.04 2.17
C VAL A 774 7.44 -0.73 0.83
N GLY A 775 6.37 -1.08 0.13
CA GLY A 775 6.44 -1.66 -1.21
C GLY A 775 5.83 -3.06 -1.31
N PRO A 776 5.94 -3.72 -2.48
CA PRO A 776 5.17 -4.92 -2.80
C PRO A 776 5.50 -6.13 -1.92
N SER A 777 6.66 -6.13 -1.27
CA SER A 777 7.11 -7.22 -0.39
C SER A 777 6.69 -7.03 1.07
N VAL A 778 5.84 -6.04 1.37
CA VAL A 778 5.42 -5.68 2.74
C VAL A 778 3.94 -5.99 2.93
N SER A 779 3.61 -6.64 4.04
CA SER A 779 2.24 -6.95 4.44
C SER A 779 1.38 -5.69 4.52
N GLY A 780 0.14 -5.76 4.06
CA GLY A 780 -0.78 -4.61 4.00
C GLY A 780 -0.42 -3.55 2.94
N SER A 781 0.72 -3.69 2.24
CA SER A 781 1.06 -2.89 1.05
C SER A 781 0.55 -3.54 -0.25
N ALA A 782 -0.15 -4.67 -0.16
CA ALA A 782 -0.78 -5.32 -1.30
C ALA A 782 -1.78 -4.36 -1.98
N GLY A 783 -1.58 -4.11 -3.28
CA GLY A 783 -2.38 -3.15 -4.04
C GLY A 783 -1.91 -1.69 -3.96
N ALA A 784 -0.92 -1.36 -3.11
CA ALA A 784 -0.30 -0.04 -3.03
C ALA A 784 0.87 0.09 -4.03
N GLY A 785 0.59 -0.10 -5.32
CA GLY A 785 1.56 0.18 -6.38
C GLY A 785 2.04 1.64 -6.34
N GLY A 786 3.23 1.94 -6.86
CA GLY A 786 3.73 3.32 -6.87
C GLY A 786 3.11 4.24 -7.92
N LEU A 787 2.05 3.79 -8.61
CA LEU A 787 1.30 4.51 -9.63
C LEU A 787 -0.20 4.38 -9.30
N ALA A 788 -0.99 5.39 -9.66
CA ALA A 788 -2.45 5.39 -9.46
C ALA A 788 -3.20 5.95 -10.68
N ARG A 789 -4.52 5.82 -10.69
CA ARG A 789 -5.40 6.54 -11.62
C ARG A 789 -5.67 7.96 -11.09
N PRO A 790 -5.71 8.99 -11.96
CA PRO A 790 -6.23 10.30 -11.58
C PRO A 790 -7.66 10.21 -11.04
N GLY A 791 -8.01 11.06 -10.08
CA GLY A 791 -9.35 11.12 -9.48
C GLY A 791 -9.70 9.91 -8.61
N PHE A 792 -8.71 9.12 -8.18
CA PHE A 792 -8.90 7.94 -7.34
C PHE A 792 -8.20 8.10 -5.98
N ASN A 793 -8.92 7.79 -4.89
CA ASN A 793 -8.39 7.79 -3.51
C ASN A 793 -7.41 6.63 -3.25
N ALA A 794 -6.26 6.68 -3.91
CA ALA A 794 -5.33 5.57 -4.01
C ALA A 794 -4.71 5.20 -2.64
N PRO A 795 -4.78 3.93 -2.22
CA PRO A 795 -4.14 3.47 -0.98
C PRO A 795 -2.64 3.80 -0.92
N ALA A 796 -1.95 3.72 -2.06
CA ALA A 796 -0.53 4.03 -2.17
C ALA A 796 -0.16 5.46 -1.78
N PHE A 797 -0.97 6.44 -2.20
CA PHE A 797 -0.75 7.86 -1.90
C PHE A 797 -1.02 8.16 -0.43
N ARG A 798 -2.08 7.58 0.13
CA ARG A 798 -2.36 7.68 1.58
C ARG A 798 -1.25 7.06 2.44
N GLN A 799 -0.70 5.92 2.01
CA GLN A 799 0.44 5.30 2.68
C GLN A 799 1.72 6.15 2.56
N ASN A 800 1.98 6.76 1.39
CA ASN A 800 3.11 7.68 1.22
C ASN A 800 3.00 8.88 2.16
N ASP A 801 1.81 9.47 2.28
CA ASP A 801 1.57 10.63 3.13
C ASP A 801 1.78 10.29 4.61
N ARG A 802 1.18 9.20 5.09
CA ARG A 802 1.38 8.73 6.46
C ARG A 802 2.85 8.45 6.75
N LEU A 803 3.53 7.69 5.89
CA LEU A 803 4.94 7.38 6.06
C LEU A 803 5.82 8.63 6.05
N ALA A 804 5.62 9.55 5.11
CA ALA A 804 6.35 10.81 5.05
C ALA A 804 6.21 11.59 6.35
N ARG A 805 4.99 11.75 6.87
CA ARG A 805 4.73 12.51 8.10
C ARG A 805 5.29 11.81 9.33
N THR A 806 5.18 10.48 9.41
CA THR A 806 5.81 9.68 10.47
C THR A 806 7.33 9.84 10.46
N LEU A 807 7.97 9.80 9.27
CA LEU A 807 9.41 10.02 9.13
C LEU A 807 9.80 11.42 9.59
N LEU A 808 9.10 12.46 9.13
CA LEU A 808 9.39 13.84 9.50
C LEU A 808 9.24 14.08 11.00
N GLY A 809 8.16 13.58 11.61
CA GLY A 809 7.96 13.65 13.07
C GLY A 809 9.05 12.91 13.84
N GLY A 810 9.45 11.71 13.39
CA GLY A 810 10.56 10.95 13.99
C GLY A 810 11.93 11.64 13.87
N LEU A 811 12.10 12.51 12.89
CA LEU A 811 13.31 13.33 12.69
C LEU A 811 13.23 14.69 13.42
N GLY A 812 12.16 14.97 14.16
CA GLY A 812 11.95 16.24 14.84
C GLY A 812 11.65 17.41 13.89
N LEU A 813 11.18 17.13 12.68
CA LEU A 813 10.81 18.14 11.68
C LEU A 813 9.30 18.37 11.73
N GLY A 814 8.89 19.64 11.89
CA GLY A 814 7.48 20.03 11.87
C GLY A 814 6.84 19.75 10.52
N THR A 815 5.55 19.40 10.53
CA THR A 815 4.76 19.14 9.31
C THR A 815 3.66 20.17 9.14
N VAL A 816 3.52 20.71 7.93
CA VAL A 816 2.40 21.58 7.53
C VAL A 816 1.12 20.73 7.43
N PRO A 817 -0.01 21.13 8.06
CA PRO A 817 -1.30 20.46 7.89
C PRO A 817 -1.97 20.86 6.56
N ASP A 818 -2.89 20.02 6.06
CA ASP A 818 -3.72 20.37 4.91
C ASP A 818 -4.64 21.58 5.21
N ARG A 819 -4.74 22.52 4.27
CA ARG A 819 -5.51 23.77 4.41
C ARG A 819 -7.03 23.53 4.31
N ARG A 820 -7.50 22.36 3.88
CA ARG A 820 -8.95 22.06 3.79
C ARG A 820 -9.64 21.92 5.15
N THR A 821 -8.89 21.64 6.22
CA THR A 821 -9.46 21.62 7.58
C THR A 821 -9.73 23.01 8.17
N THR A 822 -9.42 24.11 7.46
CA THR A 822 -9.64 25.49 7.93
C THR A 822 -10.85 26.23 7.33
N SER A 823 -11.71 25.59 6.53
CA SER A 823 -12.89 26.28 5.94
C SER A 823 -14.19 25.47 6.03
N ILE A 824 -14.81 25.46 7.21
CA ILE A 824 -16.27 25.40 7.34
C ILE A 824 -16.69 26.39 8.43
N THR A 825 -16.72 27.67 8.09
CA THR A 825 -17.64 28.63 8.71
C THR A 825 -18.86 28.70 7.79
N PRO A 826 -20.08 28.42 8.29
CA PRO A 826 -21.29 28.76 7.55
C PRO A 826 -21.51 30.26 7.69
N GLU A 827 -21.03 31.04 6.72
CA GLU A 827 -21.54 32.40 6.54
C GLU A 827 -22.94 32.32 5.91
N ALA A 828 -23.85 33.02 6.57
CA ALA A 828 -25.27 33.06 6.30
C ALA A 828 -25.56 33.60 4.90
N ALA A 829 -26.48 32.93 4.21
CA ALA A 829 -27.19 33.50 3.08
C ALA A 829 -28.03 34.70 3.56
N ALA A 830 -27.75 35.85 2.99
CA ALA A 830 -28.72 36.88 2.61
C ALA A 830 -28.62 37.05 1.10
#